data_AF-S3JGN9-F1
#
_entry.id   AF-S3JGN9-F1
#
_cell.length_a   1.000
_cell.length_b   1.000
_cell.length_c   1.000
_cell.angle_alpha   90.00
_cell.angle_beta   90.00
_cell.angle_gamma   90.00
#
_symmetry.space_group_name_H-M   'P 1'
#
loop_
_entity.id
_entity.type
_entity.pdbx_description
1 polymer ?
#
loop_
_entity_poly.entity_id
_entity_poly.type
_entity_poly.pdbx_seq_one_letter_code
_entity_poly.pdbx_strand_id
1 'polypeptide(L)'
;MAISNRERVGRALDFLREGLYPFIEREMKASYGQKWVAVALSCLPENYTIRRTGDAVLKEDVSALLIVLWEQWNEVFKKTLGRSDRSLTSELRDVRNAWAHNDAFSLDDAYRAFDSISRLLSSVSADTQEVEKQKQEILRLRFEEQARRETRRQAIAPTEGQPMSGLKPWREIATPHPDVASGRFQQAEFAADLWQVYLDEGSDEYRDPTEFFRRTYLTEGLKQLLTNALLRLSGNGGEPVIELQTNFGGGKTHAMLALYHLCNALAIEDLPGMESIFQALNIKKPPENVNIAVLVGTKVQPSGIPPYKPEHNKQNRPEIKTLWGEIAWQLGGAEGYALVRNADETSTNPGDALKILFNRFSPCLILIDEWVAYARQLHDKNDIAGGSFDTQFTFAQTLSESAKNAQQTLLAVSIPASETVDEKTGEVRTTDVETGGERGTEALDRLKNAIGRIQSPWRPASAEESFEIVRRRLFQTMTDSELYVARDAVIKAFSEMYRTQAQEFPSECREADYGRRLREAYPIHPEFFDRLYSDWSTLDKFQRTRGVLRLMAKVIHSLWERDDKSLLIMPAHVPMDDAQVQSELTRYLDDNWVPIIEKDVDGPNSLPLDIDRQNSNLGRYSACRRVTRTIYLGSAPTIRAANRGLEDKRIKLGCVQPGETVATFGDALRRLTDRATYLYIDGNRYWISNQPNVTRTAQDRANLLFEERYKVTEEIVRRLKADQQRGEFGAIHIAPESTADIPDDPHLGVRLVVLGPGQPHSKSAEDSPARRLVAEILNQRGGSPRYYKNTLVFVAPDKSNLENLEKNVAGYLAWNSIVADRETLNLDVSQNKQAITKRDQADKEVSLILNQTYKWLLVPEQPDPQKGIHWTETPLQGDDSPIDRASRKLVHEGQLITHYSGDNLRMDALDKYLWRSTNHIDLKRLWEYLAQYLYLPRLKNQDVLLQTVRNGVRSTLVQENFAYAEGWDEAKQRYTGLVILRDINPSISSHILLVKPDVAMGQLEAEKPANPPTTAETDSVISSDPDRPPSLPSGVGLTAKESPDDLVEKKPVLRRFYGIVSIDPLRINRDAPAITNEVIQHLTRLSGARVKVTLEIEAEIPDGAPDDVVRTVTENCRTLKFNNQSFEPE
;
A
#
# COMPACT_ATOMS: atom_id res chain seq x y z
N MET A 1 20.33 32.71 15.45
CA MET A 1 19.01 33.05 14.87
C MET A 1 19.25 33.89 13.62
N ALA A 2 18.38 33.83 12.61
CA ALA A 2 18.50 34.72 11.45
C ALA A 2 17.95 36.12 11.80
N ILE A 3 18.65 37.18 11.38
CA ILE A 3 18.23 38.57 11.62
C ILE A 3 17.17 38.93 10.58
N SER A 4 16.00 39.35 11.04
CA SER A 4 14.87 39.73 10.18
C SER A 4 15.14 41.01 9.39
N ASN A 5 14.44 41.19 8.27
CA ASN A 5 14.53 42.40 7.45
C ASN A 5 14.19 43.68 8.24
N ARG A 6 13.22 43.61 9.18
CA ARG A 6 12.87 44.73 10.05
C ARG A 6 13.98 45.08 11.04
N GLU A 7 14.68 44.09 11.60
CA GLU A 7 15.86 44.34 12.45
C GLU A 7 17.04 44.92 11.64
N ARG A 8 17.22 44.49 10.38
CA ARG A 8 18.20 45.09 9.46
C ARG A 8 17.88 46.56 9.19
N VAL A 9 16.64 46.88 8.83
CA VAL A 9 16.18 48.27 8.61
C VAL A 9 16.29 49.12 9.88
N GLY A 10 16.01 48.56 11.06
CA GLY A 10 16.21 49.26 12.33
C GLY A 10 17.66 49.72 12.54
N ARG A 11 18.64 48.82 12.32
CA ARG A 11 20.06 49.16 12.39
C ARG A 11 20.49 50.17 11.33
N ALA A 12 19.86 50.14 10.15
CA ALA A 12 20.09 51.15 9.12
C ALA A 12 19.63 52.54 9.57
N LEU A 13 18.50 52.62 10.29
CA LEU A 13 17.98 53.86 10.87
C LEU A 13 18.85 54.38 12.04
N ASP A 14 19.50 53.50 12.80
CA ASP A 14 20.55 53.88 13.77
C ASP A 14 21.76 54.55 13.08
N PHE A 15 22.27 53.95 12.00
CA PHE A 15 23.35 54.58 11.20
C PHE A 15 22.90 55.89 10.53
N LEU A 16 21.64 55.98 10.09
CA LEU A 16 21.06 57.22 9.56
C LEU A 16 21.06 58.34 10.60
N ARG A 17 20.68 58.05 11.86
CA ARG A 17 20.76 59.01 12.99
C ARG A 17 22.18 59.51 13.19
N GLU A 18 23.13 58.59 13.27
CA GLU A 18 24.53 58.89 13.61
C GLU A 18 25.22 59.74 12.54
N GLY A 19 24.90 59.54 11.26
CA GLY A 19 25.40 60.38 10.18
C GLY A 19 24.64 61.71 10.00
N LEU A 20 23.33 61.75 10.24
CA LEU A 20 22.53 62.99 10.11
C LEU A 20 22.74 63.98 11.25
N TYR A 21 22.94 63.52 12.51
CA TYR A 21 23.03 64.42 13.66
C TYR A 21 24.14 65.48 13.52
N PRO A 22 25.41 65.15 13.19
CA PRO A 22 26.48 66.14 13.12
C PRO A 22 26.29 67.14 11.98
N PHE A 23 25.67 66.71 10.88
CA PHE A 23 25.31 67.59 9.76
C PHE A 23 24.22 68.58 10.17
N ILE A 24 23.11 68.08 10.74
CA ILE A 24 21.98 68.91 11.20
C ILE A 24 22.45 69.92 12.26
N GLU A 25 23.25 69.48 13.23
CA GLU A 25 23.84 70.35 14.24
C GLU A 25 24.72 71.46 13.61
N ARG A 26 25.55 71.13 12.62
CA ARG A 26 26.45 72.09 11.95
C ARG A 26 25.67 73.17 11.18
N GLU A 27 24.77 72.77 10.29
CA GLU A 27 24.04 73.72 9.42
C GLU A 27 23.04 74.58 10.22
N MET A 28 22.41 73.99 11.25
CA MET A 28 21.51 74.72 12.16
C MET A 28 22.26 75.70 13.06
N LYS A 29 23.45 75.34 13.58
CA LYS A 29 24.34 76.29 14.29
C LYS A 29 24.82 77.41 13.38
N ALA A 30 25.16 77.11 12.13
CA ALA A 30 25.57 78.12 11.15
C ALA A 30 24.45 79.12 10.81
N SER A 31 23.19 78.67 10.83
CA SER A 31 22.02 79.51 10.51
C SER A 31 21.42 80.26 11.71
N TYR A 32 21.44 79.66 12.91
CA TYR A 32 20.72 80.18 14.11
C TYR A 32 21.59 80.38 15.36
N GLY A 33 22.91 80.15 15.27
CA GLY A 33 23.85 80.33 16.38
C GLY A 33 23.45 79.52 17.62
N GLN A 34 23.57 80.12 18.81
CA GLN A 34 23.20 79.45 20.07
C GLN A 34 21.70 79.13 20.20
N LYS A 35 20.82 79.72 19.38
CA LYS A 35 19.37 79.46 19.43
C LYS A 35 18.92 78.23 18.64
N TRP A 36 19.84 77.56 17.92
CA TRP A 36 19.52 76.49 16.98
C TRP A 36 18.69 75.34 17.58
N VAL A 37 18.96 74.95 18.83
CA VAL A 37 18.21 73.89 19.54
C VAL A 37 16.74 74.28 19.73
N ALA A 38 16.46 75.53 20.12
CA ALA A 38 15.10 76.00 20.31
C ALA A 38 14.31 76.03 18.99
N VAL A 39 14.97 76.38 17.88
CA VAL A 39 14.37 76.34 16.54
C VAL A 39 14.10 74.89 16.11
N ALA A 40 15.06 73.98 16.29
CA ALA A 40 14.90 72.56 15.99
C ALA A 40 13.73 71.93 16.77
N LEU A 41 13.61 72.25 18.06
CA LEU A 41 12.50 71.76 18.90
C LEU A 41 11.14 72.33 18.49
N SER A 42 11.07 73.57 17.98
CA SER A 42 9.82 74.15 17.48
C SER A 42 9.27 73.48 16.21
N CYS A 43 10.06 72.62 15.55
CA CYS A 43 9.62 71.78 14.43
C CYS A 43 9.04 70.44 14.89
N LEU A 44 9.17 70.06 16.16
CA LEU A 44 8.70 68.77 16.67
C LEU A 44 7.31 68.90 17.31
N PRO A 45 6.40 67.92 17.10
CA PRO A 45 5.14 67.86 17.86
C PRO A 45 5.41 67.73 19.37
N GLU A 46 4.51 68.28 20.19
CA GLU A 46 4.69 68.41 21.65
C GLU A 46 5.03 67.09 22.36
N ASN A 47 4.55 65.95 21.84
CA ASN A 47 4.79 64.64 22.42
C ASN A 47 6.28 64.22 22.49
N TYR A 48 7.15 64.79 21.66
CA TYR A 48 8.60 64.55 21.72
C TYR A 48 9.27 65.18 22.95
N THR A 49 8.75 66.31 23.45
CA THR A 49 9.40 67.11 24.52
C THR A 49 8.89 66.83 25.94
N ILE A 50 7.81 66.05 26.10
CA ILE A 50 7.19 65.78 27.42
C ILE A 50 8.09 64.96 28.37
N ARG A 51 9.05 64.17 27.87
CA ARG A 51 9.77 63.16 28.68
C ARG A 51 11.31 63.19 28.64
N ARG A 52 11.94 64.06 27.83
CA ARG A 52 13.41 64.16 27.68
C ARG A 52 13.83 65.61 27.47
N THR A 53 15.08 65.93 27.78
CA THR A 53 15.68 67.20 27.38
C THR A 53 15.82 67.25 25.86
N GLY A 54 15.54 68.40 25.24
CA GLY A 54 15.46 68.48 23.78
C GLY A 54 16.76 68.18 23.03
N ASP A 55 17.92 68.42 23.65
CA ASP A 55 19.23 68.01 23.13
C ASP A 55 19.38 66.47 23.07
N ALA A 56 18.83 65.73 24.04
CA ALA A 56 18.78 64.27 24.00
C ALA A 56 17.81 63.76 22.92
N VAL A 57 16.64 64.39 22.77
CA VAL A 57 15.66 64.03 21.72
C VAL A 57 16.29 64.07 20.33
N LEU A 58 17.02 65.15 20.01
CA LEU A 58 17.70 65.31 18.72
C LEU A 58 18.85 64.29 18.53
N LYS A 59 19.54 63.92 19.60
CA LYS A 59 20.65 62.92 19.56
C LYS A 59 20.17 61.49 19.44
N GLU A 60 18.97 61.16 19.92
CA GLU A 60 18.51 59.78 20.11
C GLU A 60 17.48 59.31 19.07
N ASP A 61 16.59 60.17 18.57
CA ASP A 61 15.52 59.78 17.62
C ASP A 61 15.77 60.30 16.20
N VAL A 62 16.00 59.37 15.28
CA VAL A 62 16.12 59.62 13.82
C VAL A 62 14.91 60.34 13.23
N SER A 63 13.73 60.18 13.83
CA SER A 63 12.50 60.86 13.41
C SER A 63 12.55 62.35 13.68
N ALA A 64 13.07 62.75 14.85
CA ALA A 64 13.24 64.16 15.17
C ALA A 64 14.21 64.83 14.18
N LEU A 65 15.28 64.12 13.80
CA LEU A 65 16.23 64.57 12.78
C LEU A 65 15.59 64.68 11.38
N LEU A 66 14.83 63.67 10.93
CA LEU A 66 14.13 63.72 9.64
C LEU A 66 13.02 64.79 9.57
N ILE A 67 12.34 65.07 10.70
CA ILE A 67 11.36 66.16 10.81
C ILE A 67 12.07 67.51 10.73
N VAL A 68 13.13 67.74 11.51
CA VAL A 68 13.91 68.99 11.48
C VAL A 68 14.52 69.23 10.10
N LEU A 69 15.07 68.19 9.46
CA LEU A 69 15.63 68.25 8.11
C LEU A 69 14.57 68.67 7.07
N TRP A 70 13.33 68.20 7.23
CA TRP A 70 12.21 68.51 6.34
C TRP A 70 11.60 69.90 6.57
N GLU A 71 11.30 70.27 7.81
CA GLU A 71 10.64 71.56 8.12
C GLU A 71 11.60 72.74 7.88
N GLN A 72 12.87 72.61 8.27
CA GLN A 72 13.89 73.64 8.02
C GLN A 72 14.54 73.51 6.61
N TRP A 73 13.91 72.76 5.69
CA TRP A 73 14.47 72.52 4.37
C TRP A 73 14.74 73.83 3.61
N ASN A 74 13.77 74.75 3.56
CA ASN A 74 13.89 75.97 2.76
C ASN A 74 14.89 76.97 3.35
N GLU A 75 14.92 77.10 4.68
CA GLU A 75 15.69 78.12 5.40
C GLU A 75 17.15 77.71 5.64
N VAL A 76 17.40 76.41 5.84
CA VAL A 76 18.73 75.87 6.16
C VAL A 76 19.22 74.95 5.05
N PHE A 77 18.60 73.79 4.88
CA PHE A 77 19.25 72.66 4.19
C PHE A 77 19.29 72.76 2.67
N LYS A 78 18.40 73.54 2.04
CA LYS A 78 18.41 73.85 0.60
C LYS A 78 19.68 74.59 0.13
N LYS A 79 20.50 75.10 1.05
CA LYS A 79 21.82 75.70 0.76
C LYS A 79 22.89 74.64 0.45
N THR A 80 22.73 73.42 0.97
CA THR A 80 23.72 72.33 0.91
C THR A 80 23.19 71.03 0.31
N LEU A 81 21.86 70.80 0.29
CA LEU A 81 21.20 69.61 -0.26
C LEU A 81 20.25 69.93 -1.43
N GLY A 82 20.15 69.01 -2.37
CA GLY A 82 19.39 69.13 -3.61
C GLY A 82 17.95 68.64 -3.53
N ARG A 83 17.20 68.76 -4.65
CA ARG A 83 15.81 68.30 -4.73
C ARG A 83 15.68 66.78 -4.48
N SER A 84 16.63 65.99 -4.96
CA SER A 84 16.67 64.53 -4.78
C SER A 84 16.77 64.14 -3.31
N ASP A 85 17.59 64.84 -2.54
CA ASP A 85 17.81 64.60 -1.11
C ASP A 85 16.56 64.90 -0.29
N ARG A 86 15.75 65.88 -0.73
CA ARG A 86 14.42 66.13 -0.15
C ARG A 86 13.46 64.97 -0.40
N SER A 87 13.46 64.37 -1.60
CA SER A 87 12.65 63.19 -1.90
C SER A 87 13.09 61.99 -1.06
N LEU A 88 14.39 61.76 -0.90
CA LEU A 88 14.93 60.73 0.00
C LEU A 88 14.53 61.00 1.47
N THR A 89 14.56 62.26 1.91
CA THR A 89 14.11 62.66 3.26
C THR A 89 12.62 62.34 3.48
N SER A 90 11.78 62.47 2.46
CA SER A 90 10.37 62.05 2.54
C SER A 90 10.26 60.52 2.66
N GLU A 91 10.87 59.79 1.73
CA GLU A 91 10.81 58.32 1.68
C GLU A 91 11.33 57.67 2.97
N LEU A 92 12.37 58.25 3.58
CA LEU A 92 12.93 57.75 4.85
C LEU A 92 12.06 58.05 6.07
N ARG A 93 11.18 59.05 6.03
CA ARG A 93 10.12 59.22 7.05
C ARG A 93 9.09 58.10 6.94
N ASP A 94 8.69 57.75 5.72
CA ASP A 94 7.71 56.68 5.48
C ASP A 94 8.29 55.30 5.89
N VAL A 95 9.54 55.00 5.50
CA VAL A 95 10.29 53.81 5.94
C VAL A 95 10.41 53.75 7.48
N ARG A 96 10.73 54.86 8.15
CA ARG A 96 10.80 54.92 9.62
C ARG A 96 9.43 54.67 10.25
N ASN A 97 8.37 55.25 9.70
CA ASN A 97 7.01 55.08 10.22
C ASN A 97 6.56 53.62 10.09
N ALA A 98 6.74 52.98 8.94
CA ALA A 98 6.43 51.56 8.74
C ALA A 98 7.20 50.66 9.74
N TRP A 99 8.50 50.93 9.91
CA TRP A 99 9.33 50.25 10.91
C TRP A 99 8.82 50.43 12.35
N ALA A 100 8.28 51.60 12.69
CA ALA A 100 7.71 51.90 14.00
C ALA A 100 6.32 51.24 14.22
N HIS A 101 5.51 51.11 13.18
CA HIS A 101 4.17 50.50 13.24
C HIS A 101 4.18 48.96 13.31
N ASN A 102 5.34 48.34 13.17
CA ASN A 102 5.60 46.88 13.14
C ASN A 102 5.44 46.21 11.77
N ASP A 103 5.48 46.97 10.68
CA ASP A 103 5.31 46.45 9.33
C ASP A 103 6.43 45.49 8.91
N ALA A 104 6.08 44.55 8.03
CA ALA A 104 7.00 43.56 7.48
C ALA A 104 7.68 44.10 6.21
N PHE A 105 9.01 44.07 6.18
CA PHE A 105 9.83 44.48 5.04
C PHE A 105 10.21 43.26 4.18
N SER A 106 9.92 43.29 2.88
CA SER A 106 10.53 42.32 1.94
C SER A 106 12.03 42.61 1.75
N LEU A 107 12.74 41.72 1.04
CA LEU A 107 14.14 41.98 0.68
C LEU A 107 14.28 43.19 -0.26
N ASP A 108 13.26 43.47 -1.08
CA ASP A 108 13.25 44.62 -2.00
C ASP A 108 12.99 45.93 -1.24
N ASP A 109 12.06 45.94 -0.27
CA ASP A 109 11.79 47.11 0.58
C ASP A 109 12.98 47.40 1.50
N ALA A 110 13.60 46.36 2.06
CA ALA A 110 14.82 46.49 2.85
C ALA A 110 15.97 47.02 1.97
N TYR A 111 16.20 46.46 0.78
CA TYR A 111 17.20 46.97 -0.15
C TYR A 111 16.96 48.44 -0.51
N ARG A 112 15.71 48.83 -0.77
CA ARG A 112 15.34 50.21 -1.07
C ARG A 112 15.61 51.15 0.12
N ALA A 113 15.22 50.77 1.32
CA ALA A 113 15.53 51.52 2.54
C ALA A 113 17.04 51.74 2.71
N PHE A 114 17.85 50.69 2.58
CA PHE A 114 19.31 50.79 2.66
C PHE A 114 19.93 51.65 1.55
N ASP A 115 19.40 51.59 0.31
CA ASP A 115 19.86 52.44 -0.79
C ASP A 115 19.54 53.93 -0.56
N SER A 116 18.32 54.24 -0.08
CA SER A 116 17.91 55.61 0.23
C SER A 116 18.65 56.18 1.45
N ILE A 117 18.93 55.37 2.48
CA ILE A 117 19.79 55.74 3.62
C ILE A 117 21.22 56.04 3.14
N SER A 118 21.83 55.14 2.38
CA SER A 118 23.20 55.30 1.87
C SER A 118 23.35 56.56 1.01
N ARG A 119 22.38 56.85 0.13
CA ARG A 119 22.36 58.07 -0.68
C ARG A 119 22.28 59.33 0.17
N LEU A 120 21.36 59.41 1.13
CA LEU A 120 21.21 60.61 1.96
C LEU A 120 22.43 60.83 2.87
N LEU A 121 23.01 59.76 3.42
CA LEU A 121 24.27 59.80 4.17
C LEU A 121 25.44 60.27 3.30
N SER A 122 25.53 59.81 2.05
CA SER A 122 26.53 60.28 1.08
C SER A 122 26.38 61.79 0.81
N SER A 123 25.15 62.28 0.60
CA SER A 123 24.88 63.70 0.35
C SER A 123 25.25 64.62 1.51
N VAL A 124 25.20 64.14 2.76
CA VAL A 124 25.69 64.89 3.94
C VAL A 124 27.17 64.66 4.26
N SER A 125 27.86 63.83 3.47
CA SER A 125 29.26 63.40 3.68
C SER A 125 29.51 62.65 5.01
N ALA A 126 28.55 61.82 5.42
CA ALA A 126 28.68 60.90 6.54
C ALA A 126 29.25 59.53 6.11
N ASP A 127 29.64 58.69 7.07
CA ASP A 127 30.08 57.32 6.78
C ASP A 127 28.91 56.44 6.29
N THR A 128 29.19 55.63 5.27
CA THR A 128 28.26 54.71 4.62
C THR A 128 28.77 53.27 4.57
N GLN A 129 29.98 52.98 5.07
CA GLN A 129 30.64 51.68 4.88
C GLN A 129 29.80 50.50 5.37
N GLU A 130 29.29 50.55 6.60
CA GLU A 130 28.49 49.45 7.14
C GLU A 130 27.10 49.38 6.49
N VAL A 131 26.53 50.52 6.08
CA VAL A 131 25.24 50.58 5.36
C VAL A 131 25.35 49.93 3.97
N GLU A 132 26.37 50.29 3.19
CA GLU A 132 26.63 49.62 1.90
C GLU A 132 26.98 48.14 2.07
N LYS A 133 27.78 47.78 3.08
CA LYS A 133 28.09 46.37 3.39
C LYS A 133 26.84 45.54 3.67
N GLN A 134 25.91 46.05 4.50
CA GLN A 134 24.60 45.42 4.75
C GLN A 134 23.73 45.38 3.48
N LYS A 135 23.74 46.45 2.67
CA LYS A 135 23.03 46.53 1.38
C LYS A 135 23.52 45.50 0.37
N GLN A 136 24.84 45.28 0.27
CA GLN A 136 25.43 44.22 -0.55
C GLN A 136 25.09 42.82 0.00
N GLU A 137 24.97 42.64 1.31
CA GLU A 137 24.51 41.38 1.90
C GLU A 137 23.03 41.09 1.54
N ILE A 138 22.16 42.10 1.60
CA ILE A 138 20.76 41.99 1.16
C ILE A 138 20.68 41.69 -0.35
N LEU A 139 21.47 42.37 -1.17
CA LEU A 139 21.58 42.11 -2.61
C LEU A 139 22.03 40.67 -2.89
N ARG A 140 23.01 40.17 -2.12
CA ARG A 140 23.47 38.78 -2.21
C ARG A 140 22.37 37.79 -1.79
N LEU A 141 21.65 38.03 -0.70
CA LEU A 141 20.54 37.17 -0.27
C LEU A 141 19.42 37.12 -1.32
N ARG A 142 19.11 38.26 -1.94
CA ARG A 142 18.19 38.37 -3.08
C ARG A 142 18.66 37.53 -4.28
N PHE A 143 19.94 37.59 -4.62
CA PHE A 143 20.51 36.74 -5.68
C PHE A 143 20.57 35.26 -5.31
N GLU A 144 20.83 34.89 -4.05
CA GLU A 144 20.77 33.50 -3.59
C GLU A 144 19.33 32.95 -3.61
N GLU A 145 18.32 33.79 -3.32
CA GLU A 145 16.90 33.43 -3.44
C GLU A 145 16.45 33.32 -4.91
N GLN A 146 16.84 34.28 -5.77
CA GLN A 146 16.59 34.20 -7.21
C GLN A 146 17.26 32.97 -7.83
N ALA A 147 18.53 32.71 -7.52
CA ALA A 147 19.23 31.51 -7.97
C ALA A 147 18.58 30.22 -7.45
N ARG A 148 18.09 30.18 -6.19
CA ARG A 148 17.30 29.05 -5.67
C ARG A 148 15.97 28.88 -6.42
N ARG A 149 15.31 29.96 -6.84
CA ARG A 149 14.07 29.92 -7.64
C ARG A 149 14.35 29.42 -9.06
N GLU A 150 15.42 29.88 -9.71
CA GLU A 150 15.84 29.39 -11.03
C GLU A 150 16.34 27.94 -10.97
N THR A 151 17.13 27.56 -9.96
CA THR A 151 17.56 26.16 -9.77
C THR A 151 16.38 25.25 -9.46
N ARG A 152 15.36 25.68 -8.69
CA ARG A 152 14.10 24.92 -8.56
C ARG A 152 13.40 24.76 -9.92
N ARG A 153 13.32 25.84 -10.71
CA ARG A 153 12.70 25.87 -12.04
C ARG A 153 13.44 25.01 -13.08
N GLN A 154 14.73 24.76 -12.91
CA GLN A 154 15.54 23.90 -13.79
C GLN A 154 15.69 22.46 -13.29
N ALA A 155 15.78 22.23 -11.97
CA ALA A 155 15.98 20.89 -11.39
C ALA A 155 14.71 20.03 -11.40
N ILE A 156 13.53 20.67 -11.43
CA ILE A 156 12.23 20.00 -11.49
C ILE A 156 11.66 20.19 -12.89
N ALA A 157 11.81 19.18 -13.74
CA ALA A 157 11.08 19.14 -15.01
C ALA A 157 9.56 19.12 -14.72
N PRO A 158 8.75 20.03 -15.32
CA PRO A 158 7.30 19.88 -15.30
C PRO A 158 6.91 18.56 -15.98
N THR A 159 5.74 18.02 -15.67
CA THR A 159 5.25 16.80 -16.33
C THR A 159 5.06 17.08 -17.82
N GLU A 160 5.95 16.55 -18.64
CA GLU A 160 5.97 16.80 -20.08
C GLU A 160 4.71 16.25 -20.76
N GLY A 161 4.29 16.91 -21.84
CA GLY A 161 3.15 16.50 -22.65
C GLY A 161 3.25 17.11 -24.04
N GLN A 162 2.79 16.35 -25.02
CA GLN A 162 2.63 16.80 -26.41
C GLN A 162 1.15 16.68 -26.77
N PRO A 163 0.33 17.67 -26.37
CA PRO A 163 -1.09 17.69 -26.74
C PRO A 163 -1.26 17.81 -28.25
N MET A 164 -2.46 17.48 -28.72
CA MET A 164 -2.83 17.53 -30.14
C MET A 164 -2.50 18.90 -30.77
N SER A 165 -1.66 18.87 -31.81
CA SER A 165 -1.20 20.08 -32.50
C SER A 165 -2.37 20.90 -33.03
N GLY A 166 -2.32 22.22 -32.82
CA GLY A 166 -3.38 23.17 -33.18
C GLY A 166 -4.36 23.52 -32.06
N LEU A 167 -4.29 22.85 -30.89
CA LEU A 167 -5.01 23.27 -29.68
C LEU A 167 -4.12 24.14 -28.79
N LYS A 168 -4.68 25.21 -28.21
CA LYS A 168 -4.00 26.07 -27.23
C LYS A 168 -4.01 25.43 -25.84
N PRO A 169 -2.92 25.50 -25.05
CA PRO A 169 -2.92 25.17 -23.62
C PRO A 169 -3.93 25.98 -22.80
N TRP A 170 -4.33 25.46 -21.64
CA TRP A 170 -5.35 26.13 -20.81
C TRP A 170 -4.96 27.55 -20.41
N ARG A 171 -3.67 27.80 -20.15
CA ARG A 171 -3.14 29.09 -19.73
C ARG A 171 -3.12 30.19 -20.81
N GLU A 172 -3.32 29.82 -22.07
CA GLU A 172 -3.54 30.75 -23.19
C GLU A 172 -5.03 31.08 -23.39
N ILE A 173 -5.93 30.42 -22.65
CA ILE A 173 -7.39 30.56 -22.76
C ILE A 173 -8.00 31.11 -21.47
N ALA A 174 -7.50 30.69 -20.30
CA ALA A 174 -8.00 31.06 -18.98
C ALA A 174 -6.88 31.67 -18.11
N THR A 175 -6.98 32.95 -17.82
CA THR A 175 -6.04 33.69 -16.96
C THR A 175 -6.48 33.62 -15.49
N PRO A 176 -5.63 33.17 -14.55
CA PRO A 176 -5.93 33.23 -13.11
C PRO A 176 -6.09 34.67 -12.62
N HIS A 177 -6.77 34.89 -11.49
CA HIS A 177 -6.77 36.20 -10.83
C HIS A 177 -5.34 36.60 -10.34
N PRO A 178 -4.99 37.89 -10.23
CA PRO A 178 -3.61 38.32 -9.96
C PRO A 178 -3.03 37.88 -8.61
N ASP A 179 -3.88 37.73 -7.60
CA ASP A 179 -3.62 37.17 -6.27
C ASP A 179 -3.21 35.69 -6.33
N VAL A 180 -3.94 34.88 -7.09
CA VAL A 180 -3.64 33.47 -7.38
C VAL A 180 -2.37 33.36 -8.23
N ALA A 181 -2.28 34.13 -9.32
CA ALA A 181 -1.12 34.09 -10.22
C ALA A 181 0.19 34.47 -9.52
N SER A 182 0.16 35.46 -8.62
CA SER A 182 1.33 35.93 -7.86
C SER A 182 1.65 35.14 -6.59
N GLY A 183 0.82 34.15 -6.22
CA GLY A 183 1.01 33.36 -5.00
C GLY A 183 0.80 34.15 -3.70
N ARG A 184 0.21 35.36 -3.77
CA ARG A 184 -0.03 36.24 -2.61
C ARG A 184 -1.30 35.92 -1.84
N PHE A 185 -2.15 35.06 -2.40
CA PHE A 185 -3.32 34.40 -1.79
C PHE A 185 -3.17 34.19 -0.26
N GLN A 186 -4.01 34.86 0.52
CA GLN A 186 -4.07 34.71 1.97
C GLN A 186 -5.23 33.79 2.38
N GLN A 187 -5.03 32.96 3.41
CA GLN A 187 -6.07 32.03 3.90
C GLN A 187 -7.30 32.74 4.50
N ALA A 188 -7.24 34.07 4.71
CA ALA A 188 -8.34 34.92 5.15
C ALA A 188 -9.26 35.35 3.99
N GLU A 189 -8.74 35.57 2.78
CA GLU A 189 -9.45 36.12 1.60
C GLU A 189 -10.53 35.18 1.01
N PHE A 190 -10.78 34.04 1.65
CA PHE A 190 -11.82 33.07 1.28
C PHE A 190 -12.77 32.76 2.46
N ALA A 191 -12.66 33.52 3.55
CA ALA A 191 -13.62 33.55 4.63
C ALA A 191 -14.41 34.86 4.53
N ALA A 192 -15.64 34.79 4.02
CA ALA A 192 -16.59 35.88 4.15
C ALA A 192 -16.80 36.19 5.64
N ASP A 193 -16.58 37.45 6.04
CA ASP A 193 -16.89 37.93 7.39
C ASP A 193 -17.93 39.05 7.29
N LEU A 194 -19.19 38.70 7.58
CA LEU A 194 -20.32 39.64 7.57
C LEU A 194 -20.12 40.80 8.55
N TRP A 195 -19.37 40.60 9.64
CA TRP A 195 -19.09 41.66 10.60
C TRP A 195 -18.16 42.72 9.99
N GLN A 196 -17.10 42.31 9.29
CA GLN A 196 -16.18 43.26 8.64
C GLN A 196 -16.92 44.12 7.61
N VAL A 197 -17.67 43.49 6.70
CA VAL A 197 -18.43 44.24 5.68
C VAL A 197 -19.48 45.18 6.31
N TYR A 198 -20.12 44.77 7.40
CA TYR A 198 -21.05 45.62 8.15
C TYR A 198 -20.37 46.82 8.86
N LEU A 199 -19.06 46.76 9.10
CA LEU A 199 -18.25 47.89 9.61
C LEU A 199 -17.59 48.74 8.51
N ASP A 200 -17.80 48.42 7.22
CA ASP A 200 -17.03 48.93 6.08
C ASP A 200 -15.52 48.57 6.13
N GLU A 201 -15.21 47.43 6.75
CA GLU A 201 -13.87 46.83 6.84
C GLU A 201 -13.72 45.63 5.88
N GLY A 202 -12.48 45.23 5.60
CA GLY A 202 -12.17 44.03 4.80
C GLY A 202 -11.72 44.35 3.36
N SER A 203 -11.78 43.34 2.49
CA SER A 203 -11.39 43.47 1.08
C SER A 203 -12.56 43.89 0.18
N ASP A 204 -12.28 44.69 -0.85
CA ASP A 204 -13.31 45.22 -1.76
C ASP A 204 -14.11 44.13 -2.47
N GLU A 205 -13.56 42.94 -2.67
CA GLU A 205 -14.29 41.81 -3.25
C GLU A 205 -15.40 41.20 -2.37
N TYR A 206 -15.47 41.59 -1.09
CA TYR A 206 -16.60 41.32 -0.20
C TYR A 206 -17.34 42.58 0.24
N ARG A 207 -16.69 43.75 0.17
CA ARG A 207 -17.21 45.05 0.61
C ARG A 207 -17.98 45.81 -0.47
N ASP A 208 -17.54 45.73 -1.73
CA ASP A 208 -18.22 46.33 -2.89
C ASP A 208 -19.28 45.37 -3.48
N PRO A 209 -20.54 45.79 -3.67
CA PRO A 209 -21.59 44.96 -4.27
C PRO A 209 -21.24 44.44 -5.66
N THR A 210 -20.60 45.25 -6.51
CA THR A 210 -20.34 44.92 -7.91
C THR A 210 -19.25 43.87 -8.05
N GLU A 211 -18.13 44.02 -7.33
CA GLU A 211 -17.08 43.00 -7.27
C GLU A 211 -17.59 41.71 -6.62
N PHE A 212 -18.37 41.82 -5.54
CA PHE A 212 -18.95 40.66 -4.86
C PHE A 212 -19.87 39.85 -5.79
N PHE A 213 -20.82 40.49 -6.48
CA PHE A 213 -21.73 39.79 -7.40
C PHE A 213 -21.01 39.29 -8.66
N ARG A 214 -20.02 40.02 -9.19
CA ARG A 214 -19.20 39.57 -10.33
C ARG A 214 -18.38 38.31 -10.00
N ARG A 215 -17.81 38.21 -8.79
CA ARG A 215 -17.05 37.03 -8.32
C ARG A 215 -17.93 35.88 -7.84
N THR A 216 -19.18 36.17 -7.47
CA THR A 216 -20.16 35.16 -7.05
C THR A 216 -20.72 34.39 -8.24
N TYR A 217 -20.98 33.09 -8.07
CA TYR A 217 -21.85 32.33 -8.97
C TYR A 217 -23.25 32.25 -8.36
N LEU A 218 -24.27 32.68 -9.09
CA LEU A 218 -25.66 32.63 -8.64
C LEU A 218 -26.20 31.20 -8.79
N THR A 219 -25.96 30.37 -7.77
CA THR A 219 -26.52 29.02 -7.64
C THR A 219 -28.04 29.08 -7.57
N GLU A 220 -28.72 27.98 -7.91
CA GLU A 220 -30.18 27.91 -7.86
C GLU A 220 -30.74 28.22 -6.45
N GLY A 221 -30.09 27.70 -5.40
CA GLY A 221 -30.42 28.06 -4.02
C GLY A 221 -30.22 29.55 -3.70
N LEU A 222 -29.16 30.18 -4.23
CA LEU A 222 -28.92 31.62 -4.04
C LEU A 222 -29.89 32.49 -4.87
N LYS A 223 -30.25 32.07 -6.08
CA LYS A 223 -31.30 32.71 -6.90
C LYS A 223 -32.65 32.68 -6.17
N GLN A 224 -33.03 31.52 -5.62
CA GLN A 224 -34.27 31.37 -4.85
C GLN A 224 -34.27 32.24 -3.59
N LEU A 225 -33.14 32.32 -2.87
CA LEU A 225 -32.96 33.21 -1.71
C LEU A 225 -33.18 34.69 -2.07
N LEU A 226 -32.49 35.18 -3.09
CA LEU A 226 -32.56 36.59 -3.50
C LEU A 226 -33.91 36.94 -4.15
N THR A 227 -34.53 35.99 -4.86
CA THR A 227 -35.91 36.09 -5.36
C THR A 227 -36.91 36.25 -4.22
N ASN A 228 -36.79 35.42 -3.17
CA ASN A 228 -37.65 35.52 -1.99
C ASN A 228 -37.45 36.85 -1.24
N ALA A 229 -36.20 37.30 -1.11
CA ALA A 229 -35.88 38.58 -0.47
C ALA A 229 -36.45 39.78 -1.24
N LEU A 230 -36.33 39.79 -2.57
CA LEU A 230 -36.96 40.79 -3.42
C LEU A 230 -38.48 40.82 -3.26
N LEU A 231 -39.15 39.66 -3.23
CA LEU A 231 -40.59 39.60 -2.98
C LEU A 231 -40.96 40.14 -1.60
N ARG A 232 -40.27 39.70 -0.54
CA ARG A 232 -40.58 40.05 0.85
C ARG A 232 -40.37 41.52 1.15
N LEU A 233 -39.23 42.08 0.77
CA LEU A 233 -38.89 43.47 1.03
C LEU A 233 -39.73 44.43 0.16
N SER A 234 -40.15 44.00 -1.04
CA SER A 234 -41.08 44.77 -1.89
C SER A 234 -42.57 44.64 -1.49
N GLY A 235 -42.90 43.84 -0.46
CA GLY A 235 -44.28 43.62 -0.02
C GLY A 235 -45.12 42.69 -0.91
N ASN A 236 -44.50 42.00 -1.87
CA ASN A 236 -45.17 41.15 -2.86
C ASN A 236 -45.37 39.68 -2.40
N GLY A 237 -45.40 39.45 -1.08
CA GLY A 237 -45.42 38.10 -0.49
C GLY A 237 -44.02 37.56 -0.21
N GLY A 238 -43.82 36.25 -0.29
CA GLY A 238 -42.55 35.60 0.04
C GLY A 238 -42.39 35.24 1.53
N GLU A 239 -41.49 34.29 1.79
CA GLU A 239 -41.25 33.68 3.09
C GLU A 239 -40.56 34.66 4.06
N PRO A 240 -40.99 34.71 5.34
CA PRO A 240 -40.51 35.69 6.32
C PRO A 240 -39.21 35.28 7.03
N VAL A 241 -38.94 33.98 7.12
CA VAL A 241 -37.87 33.39 7.93
C VAL A 241 -37.16 32.34 7.10
N ILE A 242 -35.85 32.48 6.97
CA ILE A 242 -35.00 31.58 6.19
C ILE A 242 -33.90 31.02 7.08
N GLU A 243 -33.81 29.70 7.14
CA GLU A 243 -32.67 29.02 7.76
C GLU A 243 -31.61 28.73 6.69
N LEU A 244 -30.42 29.29 6.87
CA LEU A 244 -29.23 29.03 6.07
C LEU A 244 -28.45 27.85 6.67
N GLN A 245 -28.81 26.64 6.25
CA GLN A 245 -28.06 25.41 6.52
C GLN A 245 -26.99 25.18 5.43
N THR A 246 -25.88 24.49 5.75
CA THR A 246 -24.84 24.15 4.76
C THR A 246 -24.30 22.73 4.90
N ASN A 247 -24.61 21.87 3.93
CA ASN A 247 -24.05 20.51 3.83
C ASN A 247 -22.60 20.49 3.30
N PHE A 248 -22.12 21.60 2.71
CA PHE A 248 -20.86 21.65 1.93
C PHE A 248 -19.78 22.62 2.47
N GLY A 249 -19.85 22.98 3.75
CA GLY A 249 -18.76 23.68 4.46
C GLY A 249 -18.42 25.06 3.89
N GLY A 250 -19.20 26.07 4.26
CA GLY A 250 -19.17 27.42 3.69
C GLY A 250 -20.43 27.72 2.88
N GLY A 251 -20.84 28.99 2.88
CA GLY A 251 -22.03 29.47 2.15
C GLY A 251 -22.95 30.36 2.96
N LYS A 252 -23.16 30.08 4.27
CA LYS A 252 -24.08 30.82 5.16
C LYS A 252 -23.82 32.34 5.14
N THR A 253 -22.63 32.74 5.58
CA THR A 253 -22.18 34.14 5.61
C THR A 253 -22.11 34.78 4.21
N HIS A 254 -21.79 34.01 3.16
CA HIS A 254 -21.77 34.52 1.78
C HIS A 254 -23.19 34.80 1.26
N ALA A 255 -24.16 33.95 1.59
CA ALA A 255 -25.58 34.17 1.29
C ALA A 255 -26.15 35.37 2.07
N MET A 256 -25.70 35.59 3.32
CA MET A 256 -26.02 36.80 4.08
C MET A 256 -25.40 38.07 3.46
N LEU A 257 -24.16 38.03 2.97
CA LEU A 257 -23.55 39.14 2.23
C LEU A 257 -24.33 39.45 0.94
N ALA A 258 -24.82 38.43 0.23
CA ALA A 258 -25.65 38.65 -0.96
C ALA A 258 -26.98 39.34 -0.62
N LEU A 259 -27.61 39.02 0.52
CA LEU A 259 -28.79 39.72 1.03
C LEU A 259 -28.46 41.17 1.47
N TYR A 260 -27.33 41.36 2.15
CA TYR A 260 -26.85 42.67 2.60
C TYR A 260 -26.61 43.61 1.40
N HIS A 261 -25.89 43.15 0.39
CA HIS A 261 -25.59 43.91 -0.82
C HIS A 261 -26.82 44.19 -1.68
N LEU A 262 -27.75 43.22 -1.79
CA LEU A 262 -29.05 43.42 -2.45
C LEU A 262 -29.86 44.58 -1.85
N CYS A 263 -29.70 44.86 -0.55
CA CYS A 263 -30.42 45.92 0.18
C CYS A 263 -29.66 47.26 0.25
N ASN A 264 -28.38 47.29 -0.16
CA ASN A 264 -27.55 48.50 -0.19
C ASN A 264 -27.22 48.98 -1.62
N ALA A 265 -27.52 48.18 -2.65
CA ALA A 265 -27.35 48.56 -4.06
C ALA A 265 -28.26 49.74 -4.45
N LEU A 266 -27.73 50.66 -5.25
CA LEU A 266 -28.44 51.86 -5.72
C LEU A 266 -29.16 51.59 -7.07
N ALA A 267 -28.61 50.68 -7.87
CA ALA A 267 -29.07 50.32 -9.20
C ALA A 267 -29.06 48.78 -9.40
N ILE A 268 -29.66 48.28 -10.48
CA ILE A 268 -29.60 46.84 -10.82
C ILE A 268 -28.22 46.49 -11.39
N GLU A 269 -27.59 47.47 -12.03
CA GLU A 269 -26.26 47.46 -12.61
C GLU A 269 -25.15 47.21 -11.57
N ASP A 270 -25.39 47.55 -10.30
CA ASP A 270 -24.50 47.26 -9.16
C ASP A 270 -24.51 45.76 -8.76
N LEU A 271 -25.44 44.97 -9.32
CA LEU A 271 -25.69 43.57 -8.98
C LEU A 271 -25.53 42.60 -10.18
N PRO A 272 -24.35 42.49 -10.82
CA PRO A 272 -24.14 41.67 -12.01
C PRO A 272 -24.72 40.25 -11.94
N GLY A 273 -25.59 39.91 -12.90
CA GLY A 273 -26.27 38.60 -13.00
C GLY A 273 -27.68 38.56 -12.38
N MET A 274 -28.08 39.59 -11.61
CA MET A 274 -29.43 39.68 -11.03
C MET A 274 -30.49 40.17 -12.04
N GLU A 275 -30.11 40.67 -13.20
CA GLU A 275 -30.98 41.35 -14.16
C GLU A 275 -32.14 40.44 -14.61
N SER A 276 -31.84 39.15 -14.79
CA SER A 276 -32.83 38.12 -15.13
C SER A 276 -33.90 37.89 -14.05
N ILE A 277 -33.55 38.02 -12.76
CA ILE A 277 -34.48 37.88 -11.63
C ILE A 277 -35.35 39.13 -11.53
N PHE A 278 -34.76 40.33 -11.62
CA PHE A 278 -35.52 41.59 -11.64
C PHE A 278 -36.52 41.63 -12.80
N GLN A 279 -36.12 41.19 -14.00
CA GLN A 279 -37.00 41.06 -15.16
C GLN A 279 -38.13 40.05 -14.94
N ALA A 280 -37.82 38.85 -14.42
CA ALA A 280 -38.82 37.81 -14.16
C ALA A 280 -39.86 38.22 -13.10
N LEU A 281 -39.44 38.99 -12.10
CA LEU A 281 -40.33 39.54 -11.06
C LEU A 281 -41.01 40.86 -11.45
N ASN A 282 -40.69 41.45 -12.62
CA ASN A 282 -41.13 42.78 -13.06
C ASN A 282 -40.80 43.91 -12.03
N ILE A 283 -39.71 43.75 -11.28
CA ILE A 283 -39.20 44.73 -10.31
C ILE A 283 -38.16 45.60 -11.00
N LYS A 284 -38.29 46.92 -10.89
CA LYS A 284 -37.51 47.90 -11.70
C LYS A 284 -36.33 48.56 -10.98
N LYS A 285 -36.12 48.25 -9.70
CA LYS A 285 -35.06 48.77 -8.83
C LYS A 285 -34.77 47.78 -7.69
N PRO A 286 -33.58 47.81 -7.06
CA PRO A 286 -33.38 47.21 -5.74
C PRO A 286 -34.35 47.80 -4.68
N PRO A 287 -34.56 47.12 -3.54
CA PRO A 287 -35.34 47.66 -2.44
C PRO A 287 -34.69 48.91 -1.82
N GLU A 288 -35.33 50.07 -1.92
CA GLU A 288 -34.82 51.32 -1.35
C GLU A 288 -35.15 51.44 0.15
N ASN A 289 -34.26 52.05 0.94
CA ASN A 289 -34.44 52.38 2.36
C ASN A 289 -34.75 51.18 3.29
N VAL A 290 -34.14 50.01 3.03
CA VAL A 290 -34.23 48.86 3.94
C VAL A 290 -33.44 49.13 5.22
N ASN A 291 -34.07 49.00 6.38
CA ASN A 291 -33.37 49.03 7.66
C ASN A 291 -32.77 47.64 7.93
N ILE A 292 -31.45 47.57 8.17
CA ILE A 292 -30.72 46.30 8.28
C ILE A 292 -30.16 46.14 9.70
N ALA A 293 -30.51 45.02 10.34
CA ALA A 293 -29.87 44.57 11.57
C ALA A 293 -28.91 43.41 11.29
N VAL A 294 -27.67 43.51 11.76
CA VAL A 294 -26.61 42.49 11.64
C VAL A 294 -26.14 42.09 13.03
N LEU A 295 -26.28 40.80 13.34
CA LEU A 295 -25.72 40.15 14.53
C LEU A 295 -24.78 39.02 14.10
N VAL A 296 -23.59 38.96 14.70
CA VAL A 296 -22.63 37.87 14.48
C VAL A 296 -22.22 37.32 15.84
N GLY A 297 -22.63 36.08 16.15
CA GLY A 297 -22.57 35.51 17.50
C GLY A 297 -21.17 35.24 18.06
N THR A 298 -20.13 35.34 17.22
CA THR A 298 -18.72 35.31 17.62
C THR A 298 -18.12 36.69 17.93
N LYS A 299 -18.88 37.77 17.67
CA LYS A 299 -18.45 39.18 17.81
C LYS A 299 -19.26 39.91 18.89
N VAL A 300 -20.57 39.62 18.98
CA VAL A 300 -21.48 40.22 19.97
C VAL A 300 -21.23 39.60 21.36
N GLN A 301 -21.05 40.45 22.37
CA GLN A 301 -20.67 40.02 23.72
C GLN A 301 -21.92 39.77 24.60
N PRO A 302 -22.03 38.60 25.28
CA PRO A 302 -23.16 38.30 26.17
C PRO A 302 -23.08 39.01 27.54
N SER A 303 -21.96 39.67 27.84
CA SER A 303 -21.76 40.52 29.02
C SER A 303 -22.36 41.93 28.87
N GLY A 304 -22.91 42.27 27.70
CA GLY A 304 -23.32 43.62 27.31
C GLY A 304 -22.58 44.06 26.05
N ILE A 305 -23.21 44.89 25.21
CA ILE A 305 -22.79 45.14 23.82
C ILE A 305 -22.16 46.55 23.70
N PRO A 306 -20.83 46.70 23.84
CA PRO A 306 -20.18 48.00 23.83
C PRO A 306 -20.29 48.72 22.47
N PRO A 307 -20.11 50.06 22.43
CA PRO A 307 -20.01 50.81 21.17
C PRO A 307 -18.87 50.31 20.28
N TYR A 308 -19.20 49.78 19.10
CA TYR A 308 -18.24 49.24 18.14
C TYR A 308 -18.12 50.06 16.84
N LYS A 309 -19.11 50.87 16.47
CA LYS A 309 -18.99 51.86 15.37
C LYS A 309 -18.59 53.25 15.90
N PRO A 310 -17.78 54.04 15.17
CA PRO A 310 -17.43 55.42 15.55
C PRO A 310 -18.65 56.35 15.73
N GLU A 311 -19.77 56.00 15.13
CA GLU A 311 -21.07 56.68 15.22
C GLU A 311 -21.71 56.53 16.60
N HIS A 312 -21.63 55.35 17.20
CA HIS A 312 -22.32 55.00 18.45
C HIS A 312 -21.90 55.92 19.61
N ASN A 313 -20.62 56.32 19.63
CA ASN A 313 -20.04 57.25 20.60
C ASN A 313 -20.55 58.70 20.45
N LYS A 314 -21.21 59.04 19.33
CA LYS A 314 -21.76 60.37 19.03
C LYS A 314 -23.28 60.45 19.20
N GLN A 315 -23.94 59.30 19.33
CA GLN A 315 -25.42 59.18 19.30
C GLN A 315 -26.05 59.04 20.70
N ASN A 316 -25.28 59.16 21.79
CA ASN A 316 -25.71 58.83 23.16
C ASN A 316 -26.33 57.41 23.25
N ARG A 317 -25.74 56.43 22.55
CA ARG A 317 -26.19 55.03 22.59
C ARG A 317 -26.20 54.51 24.03
N PRO A 318 -27.31 53.94 24.52
CA PRO A 318 -27.37 53.36 25.87
C PRO A 318 -26.48 52.12 25.97
N GLU A 319 -26.26 51.64 27.20
CA GLU A 319 -25.68 50.33 27.44
C GLU A 319 -26.70 49.24 27.06
N ILE A 320 -26.58 48.73 25.85
CA ILE A 320 -27.44 47.66 25.31
C ILE A 320 -26.96 46.31 25.86
N LYS A 321 -27.87 45.55 26.46
CA LYS A 321 -27.55 44.29 27.13
C LYS A 321 -27.77 43.06 26.26
N THR A 322 -28.73 43.10 25.34
CA THR A 322 -29.34 41.92 24.72
C THR A 322 -29.37 42.00 23.18
N LEU A 323 -29.59 40.85 22.52
CA LEU A 323 -29.74 40.79 21.06
C LEU A 323 -30.97 41.56 20.55
N TRP A 324 -32.08 41.59 21.31
CA TRP A 324 -33.28 42.34 20.91
C TRP A 324 -33.13 43.85 21.11
N GLY A 325 -32.44 44.28 22.17
CA GLY A 325 -32.02 45.68 22.33
C GLY A 325 -31.16 46.16 21.16
N GLU A 326 -30.22 45.32 20.71
CA GLU A 326 -29.34 45.63 19.59
C GLU A 326 -30.08 45.66 18.24
N ILE A 327 -30.95 44.70 17.94
CA ILE A 327 -31.81 44.73 16.74
C ILE A 327 -32.66 46.02 16.73
N ALA A 328 -33.24 46.40 17.86
CA ALA A 328 -34.07 47.60 17.95
C ALA A 328 -33.27 48.89 17.78
N TRP A 329 -32.02 48.94 18.26
CA TRP A 329 -31.11 50.06 18.01
C TRP A 329 -30.65 50.12 16.55
N GLN A 330 -30.31 48.99 15.92
CA GLN A 330 -29.88 48.99 14.52
C GLN A 330 -31.03 49.32 13.54
N LEU A 331 -32.26 48.88 13.81
CA LEU A 331 -33.42 49.17 12.94
C LEU A 331 -34.06 50.55 13.13
N GLY A 332 -33.91 51.19 14.30
CA GLY A 332 -34.62 52.42 14.64
C GLY A 332 -33.92 53.36 15.62
N GLY A 333 -32.64 53.16 15.90
CA GLY A 333 -31.84 53.97 16.82
C GLY A 333 -32.47 54.06 18.22
N ALA A 334 -32.44 55.25 18.80
CA ALA A 334 -33.05 55.52 20.10
C ALA A 334 -34.58 55.33 20.13
N GLU A 335 -35.27 55.54 19.00
CA GLU A 335 -36.73 55.37 18.90
C GLU A 335 -37.10 53.88 18.86
N GLY A 336 -36.37 53.08 18.10
CA GLY A 336 -36.52 51.63 18.07
C GLY A 336 -36.18 51.00 19.42
N TYR A 337 -35.02 51.34 20.01
CA TYR A 337 -34.61 50.85 21.33
C TYR A 337 -35.65 51.17 22.42
N ALA A 338 -36.28 52.35 22.39
CA ALA A 338 -37.32 52.72 23.35
C ALA A 338 -38.53 51.76 23.38
N LEU A 339 -38.83 51.06 22.29
CA LEU A 339 -39.91 50.06 22.23
C LEU A 339 -39.59 48.77 23.00
N VAL A 340 -38.30 48.41 23.12
CA VAL A 340 -37.85 47.17 23.79
C VAL A 340 -37.08 47.44 25.09
N ARG A 341 -36.84 48.70 25.45
CA ARG A 341 -35.96 49.14 26.55
C ARG A 341 -36.14 48.36 27.85
N ASN A 342 -37.38 48.18 28.32
CA ASN A 342 -37.66 47.44 29.56
C ASN A 342 -37.22 45.96 29.46
N ALA A 343 -37.45 45.33 28.29
CA ALA A 343 -37.03 43.96 28.02
C ALA A 343 -35.50 43.82 27.92
N ASP A 344 -34.80 44.83 27.39
CA ASP A 344 -33.33 44.88 27.39
C ASP A 344 -32.77 45.13 28.81
N GLU A 345 -33.27 46.14 29.53
CA GLU A 345 -32.82 46.50 30.88
C GLU A 345 -33.01 45.37 31.90
N THR A 346 -34.05 44.54 31.74
CA THR A 346 -34.35 43.37 32.59
C THR A 346 -33.85 42.02 32.05
N SER A 347 -33.31 41.99 30.83
CA SER A 347 -32.89 40.77 30.12
C SER A 347 -34.03 39.74 29.97
N THR A 348 -35.24 40.20 29.65
CA THR A 348 -36.45 39.38 29.43
C THR A 348 -36.96 39.47 27.99
N ASN A 349 -37.80 38.51 27.56
CA ASN A 349 -38.30 38.46 26.18
C ASN A 349 -39.23 39.67 25.85
N PRO A 350 -38.97 40.43 24.76
CA PRO A 350 -39.76 41.62 24.38
C PRO A 350 -41.18 41.36 23.87
N GLY A 351 -41.55 40.13 23.50
CA GLY A 351 -42.91 39.83 23.01
C GLY A 351 -43.28 40.55 21.70
N ASP A 352 -44.56 40.93 21.57
CA ASP A 352 -45.13 41.58 20.37
C ASP A 352 -44.52 42.98 20.08
N ALA A 353 -43.71 43.54 21.00
CA ALA A 353 -42.95 44.76 20.76
C ALA A 353 -42.01 44.65 19.54
N LEU A 354 -41.49 43.45 19.24
CA LEU A 354 -40.71 43.20 18.03
C LEU A 354 -41.55 43.36 16.76
N LYS A 355 -42.78 42.86 16.74
CA LYS A 355 -43.70 43.07 15.61
C LYS A 355 -44.06 44.55 15.43
N ILE A 356 -44.25 45.29 16.52
CA ILE A 356 -44.49 46.75 16.47
C ILE A 356 -43.27 47.47 15.88
N LEU A 357 -42.05 47.15 16.35
CA LEU A 357 -40.78 47.65 15.81
C LEU A 357 -40.67 47.36 14.30
N PHE A 358 -40.87 46.11 13.88
CA PHE A 358 -40.68 45.68 12.49
C PHE A 358 -41.67 46.31 11.50
N ASN A 359 -42.93 46.55 11.91
CA ASN A 359 -43.88 47.27 11.07
C ASN A 359 -43.67 48.79 11.10
N ARG A 360 -43.04 49.35 12.15
CA ARG A 360 -42.72 50.80 12.25
C ARG A 360 -41.53 51.20 11.39
N PHE A 361 -40.51 50.34 11.29
CA PHE A 361 -39.27 50.58 10.55
C PHE A 361 -39.15 49.72 9.27
N SER A 362 -40.26 49.24 8.72
CA SER A 362 -40.27 48.47 7.46
C SER A 362 -39.85 49.31 6.24
N PRO A 363 -39.15 48.72 5.25
CA PRO A 363 -38.73 47.32 5.17
C PRO A 363 -37.57 46.98 6.13
N CYS A 364 -37.57 45.77 6.69
CA CYS A 364 -36.55 45.28 7.62
C CYS A 364 -35.84 44.03 7.08
N LEU A 365 -34.50 44.03 7.09
CA LEU A 365 -33.67 42.83 6.95
C LEU A 365 -32.98 42.55 8.29
N ILE A 366 -33.03 41.31 8.77
CA ILE A 366 -32.37 40.87 10.00
C ILE A 366 -31.48 39.66 9.67
N LEU A 367 -30.16 39.82 9.86
CA LEU A 367 -29.14 38.81 9.60
C LEU A 367 -28.53 38.36 10.95
N ILE A 368 -28.60 37.06 11.26
CA ILE A 368 -28.02 36.49 12.49
C ILE A 368 -27.08 35.33 12.15
N ASP A 369 -25.80 35.64 12.03
CA ASP A 369 -24.74 34.66 11.76
C ASP A 369 -24.16 34.09 13.07
N GLU A 370 -23.82 32.80 13.05
CA GLU A 370 -23.31 32.00 14.18
C GLU A 370 -24.07 32.15 15.52
N TRP A 371 -25.42 32.13 15.50
CA TRP A 371 -26.26 32.28 16.71
C TRP A 371 -25.95 31.23 17.79
N VAL A 372 -25.66 29.97 17.40
CA VAL A 372 -25.25 28.91 18.34
C VAL A 372 -23.99 29.30 19.12
N ALA A 373 -23.04 29.98 18.48
CA ALA A 373 -21.80 30.42 19.11
C ALA A 373 -22.03 31.50 20.19
N TYR A 374 -23.08 32.32 20.07
CA TYR A 374 -23.53 33.22 21.14
C TYR A 374 -24.32 32.45 22.21
N ALA A 375 -25.32 31.66 21.81
CA ALA A 375 -26.24 30.98 22.74
C ALA A 375 -25.51 30.07 23.74
N ARG A 376 -24.49 29.33 23.30
CA ARG A 376 -23.68 28.44 24.17
C ARG A 376 -22.85 29.18 25.23
N GLN A 377 -22.64 30.49 25.09
CA GLN A 377 -21.98 31.33 26.10
C GLN A 377 -22.92 31.75 27.24
N LEU A 378 -24.23 31.52 27.12
CA LEU A 378 -25.20 31.92 28.13
C LEU A 378 -25.29 30.90 29.28
N HIS A 379 -25.64 31.39 30.46
CA HIS A 379 -25.80 30.57 31.67
C HIS A 379 -27.29 30.24 31.92
N ASP A 380 -27.56 29.20 32.69
CA ASP A 380 -28.95 28.81 33.04
C ASP A 380 -29.58 29.80 34.03
N LYS A 381 -28.73 30.55 34.75
CA LYS A 381 -29.12 31.68 35.62
C LYS A 381 -29.02 32.99 34.84
N ASN A 382 -29.80 33.98 35.25
CA ASN A 382 -29.70 35.34 34.74
C ASN A 382 -28.63 36.12 35.53
N ASP A 383 -27.36 35.75 35.37
CA ASP A 383 -26.18 36.34 36.03
C ASP A 383 -25.27 37.13 35.07
N ILE A 384 -25.66 37.22 33.79
CA ILE A 384 -24.98 37.95 32.70
C ILE A 384 -25.99 38.83 31.96
N ALA A 385 -25.54 39.92 31.35
CA ALA A 385 -26.44 40.93 30.77
C ALA A 385 -27.31 40.41 29.61
N GLY A 386 -26.82 39.45 28.83
CA GLY A 386 -27.54 38.86 27.69
C GLY A 386 -28.76 38.00 28.04
N GLY A 387 -29.05 37.79 29.33
CA GLY A 387 -30.13 36.92 29.79
C GLY A 387 -29.71 35.47 30.01
N SER A 388 -30.65 34.63 30.43
CA SER A 388 -30.40 33.19 30.61
C SER A 388 -30.55 32.41 29.30
N PHE A 389 -29.96 31.21 29.30
CA PHE A 389 -30.01 30.23 28.22
C PHE A 389 -31.46 29.95 27.76
N ASP A 390 -32.40 29.69 28.68
CA ASP A 390 -33.81 29.45 28.34
C ASP A 390 -34.53 30.68 27.74
N THR A 391 -34.20 31.89 28.20
CA THR A 391 -34.78 33.13 27.64
C THR A 391 -34.42 33.30 26.17
N GLN A 392 -33.21 32.91 25.77
CA GLN A 392 -32.72 33.04 24.39
C GLN A 392 -33.53 32.22 23.37
N PHE A 393 -33.90 30.98 23.69
CA PHE A 393 -34.73 30.16 22.80
C PHE A 393 -36.17 30.67 22.73
N THR A 394 -36.67 31.20 23.85
CA THR A 394 -38.00 31.85 23.90
C THR A 394 -38.00 33.11 23.00
N PHE A 395 -36.94 33.91 23.06
CA PHE A 395 -36.71 35.04 22.15
C PHE A 395 -36.63 34.58 20.69
N ALA A 396 -35.95 33.46 20.37
CA ALA A 396 -35.85 32.96 19.01
C ALA A 396 -37.22 32.57 18.39
N GLN A 397 -38.11 31.97 19.20
CA GLN A 397 -39.50 31.74 18.77
C GLN A 397 -40.23 33.07 18.56
N THR A 398 -40.18 34.00 19.52
CA THR A 398 -40.87 35.30 19.40
C THR A 398 -40.35 36.15 18.24
N LEU A 399 -39.05 36.09 17.93
CA LEU A 399 -38.43 36.78 16.80
C LEU A 399 -38.96 36.26 15.46
N SER A 400 -38.97 34.95 15.27
CA SER A 400 -39.46 34.31 14.04
C SER A 400 -40.99 34.47 13.87
N GLU A 401 -41.76 34.39 14.95
CA GLU A 401 -43.20 34.72 14.96
C GLU A 401 -43.45 36.21 14.64
N SER A 402 -42.63 37.13 15.15
CA SER A 402 -42.76 38.57 14.87
C SER A 402 -42.41 38.92 13.44
N ALA A 403 -41.34 38.33 12.87
CA ALA A 403 -40.96 38.49 11.47
C ALA A 403 -42.04 37.94 10.51
N LYS A 404 -42.64 36.78 10.84
CA LYS A 404 -43.80 36.23 10.12
C LYS A 404 -44.97 37.21 10.06
N ASN A 405 -45.26 37.87 11.18
CA ASN A 405 -46.38 38.78 11.37
C ASN A 405 -46.11 40.25 10.96
N ALA A 406 -44.96 40.56 10.37
CA ALA A 406 -44.60 41.90 9.86
C ALA A 406 -44.37 41.84 8.34
N GLN A 407 -45.11 42.66 7.57
CA GLN A 407 -45.33 42.39 6.14
C GLN A 407 -44.05 42.48 5.28
N GLN A 408 -43.20 43.48 5.51
CA GLN A 408 -41.96 43.72 4.76
C GLN A 408 -40.72 43.43 5.61
N THR A 409 -40.76 42.35 6.39
CA THR A 409 -39.64 41.90 7.23
C THR A 409 -39.12 40.54 6.77
N LEU A 410 -37.80 40.43 6.62
CA LEU A 410 -37.08 39.20 6.35
C LEU A 410 -36.06 38.90 7.45
N LEU A 411 -36.12 37.70 8.01
CA LEU A 411 -35.16 37.17 8.97
C LEU A 411 -34.36 36.04 8.30
N ALA A 412 -33.04 36.18 8.21
CA ALA A 412 -32.14 35.13 7.77
C ALA A 412 -31.19 34.73 8.91
N VAL A 413 -31.16 33.44 9.22
CA VAL A 413 -30.40 32.87 10.35
C VAL A 413 -29.46 31.79 9.85
N SER A 414 -28.20 31.82 10.29
CA SER A 414 -27.27 30.70 10.07
C SER A 414 -27.45 29.66 11.17
N ILE A 415 -27.56 28.38 10.82
CA ILE A 415 -27.56 27.28 11.79
C ILE A 415 -26.59 26.18 11.32
N PRO A 416 -25.69 25.66 12.19
CA PRO A 416 -24.85 24.50 11.88
C PRO A 416 -25.67 23.25 11.50
N ALA A 417 -25.16 22.48 10.54
CA ALA A 417 -25.74 21.19 10.19
C ALA A 417 -25.19 20.10 11.13
N SER A 418 -25.98 19.69 12.12
CA SER A 418 -25.61 18.60 13.05
C SER A 418 -25.44 17.23 12.38
N GLU A 419 -26.06 17.02 11.23
CA GLU A 419 -26.19 15.72 10.58
C GLU A 419 -25.73 15.81 9.13
N THR A 420 -24.79 14.93 8.74
CA THR A 420 -24.53 14.62 7.34
C THR A 420 -24.99 13.20 7.05
N VAL A 421 -25.97 13.04 6.16
CA VAL A 421 -26.39 11.74 5.65
C VAL A 421 -25.53 11.40 4.44
N ASP A 422 -24.88 10.24 4.44
CA ASP A 422 -24.21 9.72 3.26
C ASP A 422 -25.26 9.17 2.27
N GLU A 423 -25.46 9.88 1.16
CA GLU A 423 -26.43 9.53 0.10
C GLU A 423 -26.22 8.13 -0.51
N LYS A 424 -25.05 7.50 -0.32
CA LYS A 424 -24.72 6.17 -0.87
C LYS A 424 -24.87 5.03 0.12
N THR A 425 -24.86 5.30 1.43
CA THR A 425 -24.95 4.26 2.48
C THR A 425 -26.14 4.44 3.43
N GLY A 426 -26.70 5.65 3.52
CA GLY A 426 -27.73 6.01 4.48
C GLY A 426 -27.21 6.24 5.90
N GLU A 427 -25.89 6.18 6.15
CA GLU A 427 -25.33 6.50 7.46
C GLU A 427 -25.52 7.98 7.80
N VAL A 428 -26.04 8.26 9.00
CA VAL A 428 -26.06 9.60 9.59
C VAL A 428 -24.79 9.80 10.40
N ARG A 429 -23.98 10.81 10.05
CA ARG A 429 -22.78 11.19 10.80
C ARG A 429 -22.95 12.56 11.44
N THR A 430 -22.83 12.58 12.76
CA THR A 430 -22.80 13.79 13.59
C THR A 430 -21.36 14.28 13.74
N THR A 431 -21.12 15.56 13.41
CA THR A 431 -19.79 16.18 13.50
C THR A 431 -19.70 17.15 14.68
N ASP A 432 -19.24 16.66 15.83
CA ASP A 432 -19.15 17.40 17.12
C ASP A 432 -18.25 18.66 17.08
N VAL A 433 -17.52 18.84 15.98
CA VAL A 433 -16.51 19.91 15.80
C VAL A 433 -17.14 21.29 15.66
N GLU A 434 -18.31 21.44 15.02
CA GLU A 434 -18.96 22.75 14.84
C GLU A 434 -19.74 23.23 16.08
N THR A 435 -20.35 22.32 16.85
CA THR A 435 -21.10 22.70 18.07
C THR A 435 -20.17 23.08 19.22
N GLY A 436 -19.04 22.38 19.36
CA GLY A 436 -18.02 22.66 20.37
C GLY A 436 -18.44 22.22 21.79
N GLY A 437 -18.94 20.98 21.91
CA GLY A 437 -19.31 20.34 23.17
C GLY A 437 -20.81 20.35 23.48
N GLU A 438 -21.19 19.65 24.55
CA GLU A 438 -22.58 19.29 24.90
C GLU A 438 -23.56 20.48 24.91
N ARG A 439 -23.21 21.59 25.60
CA ARG A 439 -24.06 22.80 25.63
C ARG A 439 -24.19 23.49 24.26
N GLY A 440 -23.26 23.25 23.34
CA GLY A 440 -23.34 23.70 21.95
C GLY A 440 -24.34 22.88 21.13
N THR A 441 -24.35 21.55 21.33
CA THR A 441 -25.35 20.66 20.72
C THR A 441 -26.74 20.93 21.28
N GLU A 442 -26.87 21.10 22.60
CA GLU A 442 -28.14 21.49 23.22
C GLU A 442 -28.66 22.85 22.71
N ALA A 443 -27.78 23.84 22.55
CA ALA A 443 -28.14 25.14 21.98
C ALA A 443 -28.60 25.04 20.51
N LEU A 444 -27.96 24.16 19.73
CA LEU A 444 -28.34 23.88 18.34
C LEU A 444 -29.74 23.25 18.26
N ASP A 445 -30.00 22.19 19.02
CA ASP A 445 -31.28 21.47 19.00
C ASP A 445 -32.43 22.36 19.49
N ARG A 446 -32.20 23.15 20.54
CA ARG A 446 -33.21 24.10 21.06
C ARG A 446 -33.50 25.24 20.06
N LEU A 447 -32.49 25.78 19.37
CA LEU A 447 -32.70 26.79 18.30
C LEU A 447 -33.45 26.20 17.09
N LYS A 448 -33.07 25.01 16.62
CA LYS A 448 -33.78 24.29 15.56
C LYS A 448 -35.26 24.07 15.91
N ASN A 449 -35.56 23.66 17.14
CA ASN A 449 -36.95 23.47 17.60
C ASN A 449 -37.75 24.79 17.71
N ALA A 450 -37.10 25.91 18.04
CA ALA A 450 -37.75 27.22 18.14
C ALA A 450 -38.11 27.82 16.76
N ILE A 451 -37.22 27.69 15.77
CA ILE A 451 -37.34 28.35 14.45
C ILE A 451 -37.96 27.41 13.39
N GLY A 452 -37.77 26.09 13.55
CA GLY A 452 -38.19 25.02 12.62
C GLY A 452 -39.68 24.93 12.28
N ARG A 453 -40.54 25.62 13.03
CA ARG A 453 -42.00 25.65 12.80
C ARG A 453 -42.45 26.71 11.79
N ILE A 454 -41.56 27.63 11.40
CA ILE A 454 -41.90 28.84 10.64
C ILE A 454 -41.00 29.04 9.42
N GLN A 455 -39.77 28.53 9.46
CA GLN A 455 -38.75 28.72 8.43
C GLN A 455 -39.05 28.01 7.10
N SER A 456 -38.50 28.56 6.02
CA SER A 456 -38.21 27.83 4.78
C SER A 456 -36.72 27.44 4.76
N PRO A 457 -36.37 26.16 4.49
CA PRO A 457 -34.98 25.71 4.46
C PRO A 457 -34.29 26.13 3.16
N TRP A 458 -33.17 26.84 3.26
CA TRP A 458 -32.36 27.18 2.10
C TRP A 458 -31.63 25.95 1.54
N ARG A 459 -31.62 25.80 0.22
CA ARG A 459 -30.90 24.71 -0.46
C ARG A 459 -29.45 25.11 -0.74
N PRO A 460 -28.45 24.32 -0.33
CA PRO A 460 -27.06 24.56 -0.70
C PRO A 460 -26.81 24.31 -2.19
N ALA A 461 -25.67 24.78 -2.67
CA ALA A 461 -25.20 24.55 -4.04
C ALA A 461 -25.05 23.06 -4.37
N SER A 462 -25.29 22.67 -5.62
CA SER A 462 -24.98 21.32 -6.09
C SER A 462 -23.46 21.10 -6.26
N ALA A 463 -23.04 19.83 -6.38
CA ALA A 463 -21.66 19.49 -6.71
C ALA A 463 -21.24 20.06 -8.08
N GLU A 464 -22.16 20.15 -9.04
CA GLU A 464 -21.88 20.68 -10.38
C GLU A 464 -21.79 22.21 -10.38
N GLU A 465 -22.67 22.88 -9.64
CA GLU A 465 -22.59 24.34 -9.41
C GLU A 465 -21.30 24.75 -8.68
N SER A 466 -20.76 23.85 -7.86
CA SER A 466 -19.50 24.07 -7.14
C SER A 466 -18.31 24.22 -8.10
N PHE A 467 -18.35 23.65 -9.31
CA PHE A 467 -17.31 23.84 -10.31
C PHE A 467 -17.26 25.30 -10.78
N GLU A 468 -18.41 25.92 -11.05
CA GLU A 468 -18.53 27.33 -11.45
C GLU A 468 -18.14 28.29 -10.31
N ILE A 469 -18.50 27.98 -9.06
CA ILE A 469 -18.05 28.74 -7.88
C ILE A 469 -16.52 28.78 -7.83
N VAL A 470 -15.86 27.61 -7.92
CA VAL A 470 -14.40 27.52 -7.87
C VAL A 470 -13.76 28.18 -9.09
N ARG A 471 -14.36 28.02 -10.29
CA ARG A 471 -13.88 28.66 -11.52
C ARG A 471 -13.87 30.18 -11.41
N ARG A 472 -14.99 30.82 -11.02
CA ARG A 472 -15.09 32.29 -10.89
C ARG A 472 -14.14 32.86 -9.82
N ARG A 473 -13.92 32.11 -8.73
CA ARG A 473 -13.03 32.54 -7.63
C ARG A 473 -11.54 32.38 -7.93
N LEU A 474 -11.14 31.60 -8.95
CA LEU A 474 -9.72 31.37 -9.28
C LEU A 474 -9.31 31.96 -10.65
N PHE A 475 -10.25 32.15 -11.57
CA PHE A 475 -10.00 32.62 -12.94
C PHE A 475 -10.81 33.87 -13.29
N GLN A 476 -10.19 34.74 -14.09
CA GLN A 476 -10.83 35.93 -14.66
C GLN A 476 -11.91 35.53 -15.68
N THR A 477 -12.92 36.37 -15.84
CA THR A 477 -13.96 36.19 -16.87
C THR A 477 -13.35 36.33 -18.27
N MET A 478 -13.57 35.35 -19.14
CA MET A 478 -13.21 35.43 -20.56
C MET A 478 -14.03 36.54 -21.24
N THR A 479 -13.37 37.54 -21.81
CA THR A 479 -14.02 38.67 -22.50
C THR A 479 -13.92 38.60 -24.03
N ASP A 480 -12.92 37.88 -24.54
CA ASP A 480 -12.67 37.72 -25.98
C ASP A 480 -13.34 36.44 -26.52
N SER A 481 -14.05 36.61 -27.65
CA SER A 481 -14.74 35.55 -28.39
C SER A 481 -13.80 34.45 -28.90
N GLU A 482 -12.56 34.79 -29.28
CA GLU A 482 -11.58 33.78 -29.73
C GLU A 482 -11.23 32.77 -28.64
N LEU A 483 -11.22 33.18 -27.37
CA LEU A 483 -10.94 32.31 -26.23
C LEU A 483 -12.06 31.28 -26.02
N TYR A 484 -13.32 31.69 -26.21
CA TYR A 484 -14.46 30.76 -26.21
C TYR A 484 -14.37 29.72 -27.33
N VAL A 485 -13.97 30.12 -28.55
CA VAL A 485 -13.76 29.20 -29.67
C VAL A 485 -12.61 28.22 -29.39
N ALA A 486 -11.48 28.70 -28.85
CA ALA A 486 -10.35 27.87 -28.48
C ALA A 486 -10.71 26.86 -27.37
N ARG A 487 -11.47 27.30 -26.35
CA ARG A 487 -12.02 26.45 -25.29
C ARG A 487 -12.90 25.33 -25.87
N ASP A 488 -13.87 25.68 -26.71
CA ASP A 488 -14.80 24.70 -27.28
C ASP A 488 -14.13 23.72 -28.26
N ALA A 489 -13.03 24.12 -28.92
CA ALA A 489 -12.19 23.21 -29.68
C ALA A 489 -11.49 22.17 -28.78
N VAL A 490 -10.96 22.58 -27.63
CA VAL A 490 -10.37 21.65 -26.62
C VAL A 490 -11.43 20.68 -26.08
N ILE A 491 -12.59 21.19 -25.65
CA ILE A 491 -13.69 20.35 -25.12
C ILE A 491 -14.15 19.32 -26.16
N LYS A 492 -14.27 19.72 -27.43
CA LYS A 492 -14.62 18.84 -28.54
C LYS A 492 -13.57 17.74 -28.75
N ALA A 493 -12.28 18.05 -28.63
CA ALA A 493 -11.20 17.06 -28.75
C ALA A 493 -11.22 16.03 -27.61
N PHE A 494 -11.47 16.44 -26.37
CA PHE A 494 -11.67 15.52 -25.23
C PHE A 494 -12.91 14.64 -25.43
N SER A 495 -14.05 15.24 -25.80
CA SER A 495 -15.30 14.50 -26.04
C SER A 495 -15.16 13.45 -27.15
N GLU A 496 -14.47 13.78 -28.24
CA GLU A 496 -14.22 12.83 -29.34
C GLU A 496 -13.22 11.74 -28.96
N MET A 497 -12.21 12.04 -28.13
CA MET A 497 -11.31 11.03 -27.57
C MET A 497 -12.08 10.01 -26.72
N TYR A 498 -12.92 10.46 -25.78
CA TYR A 498 -13.74 9.57 -24.96
C TYR A 498 -14.78 8.78 -25.77
N ARG A 499 -15.34 9.38 -26.84
CA ARG A 499 -16.30 8.71 -27.73
C ARG A 499 -15.64 7.64 -28.61
N THR A 500 -14.46 7.92 -29.16
CA THR A 500 -13.73 6.98 -30.06
C THR A 500 -13.00 5.87 -29.31
N GLN A 501 -12.55 6.14 -28.07
CA GLN A 501 -11.79 5.20 -27.24
C GLN A 501 -12.62 4.70 -26.03
N ALA A 502 -13.95 4.60 -26.18
CA ALA A 502 -14.91 4.35 -25.09
C ALA A 502 -14.71 3.03 -24.30
N GLN A 503 -13.81 2.13 -24.72
CA GLN A 503 -13.41 0.96 -23.94
C GLN A 503 -12.38 1.29 -22.85
N GLU A 504 -11.56 2.33 -23.03
CA GLU A 504 -10.48 2.72 -22.11
C GLU A 504 -10.95 3.64 -20.97
N PHE A 505 -12.10 4.29 -21.14
CA PHE A 505 -12.64 5.30 -20.23
C PHE A 505 -13.96 4.82 -19.58
N PRO A 506 -14.44 5.51 -18.53
CA PRO A 506 -15.77 5.26 -17.95
C PRO A 506 -16.91 5.51 -18.94
N SER A 507 -18.02 4.80 -18.75
CA SER A 507 -19.20 4.76 -19.63
C SER A 507 -19.85 6.12 -19.88
N GLU A 508 -19.85 6.97 -18.87
CA GLU A 508 -20.45 8.29 -18.80
C GLU A 508 -19.66 9.34 -19.61
N CYS A 509 -18.35 9.14 -19.81
CA CYS A 509 -17.48 10.12 -20.47
C CYS A 509 -17.75 10.27 -21.98
N ARG A 510 -18.47 9.33 -22.59
CA ARG A 510 -18.91 9.39 -24.01
C ARG A 510 -20.25 10.13 -24.19
N GLU A 511 -20.92 10.51 -23.10
CA GLU A 511 -22.27 11.06 -23.13
C GLU A 511 -22.24 12.59 -23.22
N ALA A 512 -23.30 13.18 -23.80
CA ALA A 512 -23.36 14.62 -24.07
C ALA A 512 -23.24 15.46 -22.78
N ASP A 513 -23.68 14.93 -21.62
CA ASP A 513 -23.57 15.61 -20.33
C ASP A 513 -22.13 15.76 -19.84
N TYR A 514 -21.25 14.77 -20.07
CA TYR A 514 -19.84 14.93 -19.72
C TYR A 514 -19.19 16.05 -20.55
N GLY A 515 -19.65 16.23 -21.80
CA GLY A 515 -19.31 17.38 -22.64
C GLY A 515 -19.87 18.74 -22.17
N ARG A 516 -20.94 18.76 -21.35
CA ARG A 516 -21.42 19.96 -20.65
C ARG A 516 -20.55 20.26 -19.43
N ARG A 517 -20.35 19.26 -18.55
CA ARG A 517 -19.49 19.35 -17.37
C ARG A 517 -18.05 19.80 -17.71
N LEU A 518 -17.49 19.32 -18.82
CA LEU A 518 -16.19 19.77 -19.37
C LEU A 518 -16.15 21.27 -19.74
N ARG A 519 -17.28 21.87 -20.14
CA ARG A 519 -17.38 23.28 -20.49
C ARG A 519 -17.51 24.18 -19.27
N GLU A 520 -18.28 23.74 -18.27
CA GLU A 520 -18.55 24.47 -17.03
C GLU A 520 -17.35 24.44 -16.07
N ALA A 521 -16.63 23.31 -16.00
CA ALA A 521 -15.44 23.18 -15.17
C ALA A 521 -14.16 23.82 -15.76
N TYR A 522 -14.13 24.13 -17.06
CA TYR A 522 -12.95 24.61 -17.78
C TYR A 522 -12.27 25.82 -17.08
N PRO A 523 -10.94 25.82 -16.83
CA PRO A 523 -9.91 24.93 -17.36
C PRO A 523 -9.64 23.66 -16.54
N ILE A 524 -10.44 23.37 -15.52
CA ILE A 524 -10.25 22.22 -14.64
C ILE A 524 -11.02 21.01 -15.21
N HIS A 525 -10.42 19.83 -15.18
CA HIS A 525 -11.09 18.61 -15.65
C HIS A 525 -12.07 18.07 -14.59
N PRO A 526 -13.32 17.69 -14.95
CA PRO A 526 -14.34 17.25 -13.99
C PRO A 526 -13.90 16.12 -13.04
N GLU A 527 -13.08 15.17 -13.52
CA GLU A 527 -12.52 14.11 -12.66
C GLU A 527 -11.74 14.68 -11.45
N PHE A 528 -11.06 15.83 -11.57
CA PHE A 528 -10.35 16.43 -10.44
C PHE A 528 -11.35 16.89 -9.36
N PHE A 529 -12.41 17.59 -9.76
CA PHE A 529 -13.48 17.96 -8.84
C PHE A 529 -14.20 16.75 -8.26
N ASP A 530 -14.48 15.72 -9.06
CA ASP A 530 -15.13 14.48 -8.59
C ASP A 530 -14.33 13.82 -7.46
N ARG A 531 -12.99 13.79 -7.56
CA ARG A 531 -12.09 13.24 -6.52
C ARG A 531 -12.09 14.14 -5.27
N LEU A 532 -12.04 15.46 -5.42
CA LEU A 532 -12.03 16.40 -4.30
C LEU A 532 -13.38 16.45 -3.53
N TYR A 533 -14.51 16.46 -4.25
CA TYR A 533 -15.83 16.54 -3.65
C TYR A 533 -16.43 15.18 -3.24
N SER A 534 -15.99 14.05 -3.82
CA SER A 534 -16.43 12.71 -3.37
C SER A 534 -15.54 12.13 -2.28
N ASP A 535 -14.21 12.31 -2.38
CA ASP A 535 -13.27 11.52 -1.57
C ASP A 535 -12.59 12.40 -0.50
N TRP A 536 -12.02 13.55 -0.86
CA TRP A 536 -11.37 14.45 0.11
C TRP A 536 -12.39 15.11 1.07
N SER A 537 -13.62 15.33 0.61
CA SER A 537 -14.73 15.86 1.41
C SER A 537 -15.19 14.97 2.59
N THR A 538 -14.67 13.74 2.67
CA THR A 538 -14.93 12.77 3.74
C THR A 538 -13.95 12.88 4.91
N LEU A 539 -12.89 13.68 4.78
CA LEU A 539 -11.93 13.97 5.84
C LEU A 539 -12.44 15.11 6.73
N ASP A 540 -12.61 14.89 8.03
CA ASP A 540 -13.18 15.88 8.97
C ASP A 540 -12.38 17.20 9.02
N LYS A 541 -11.08 17.13 8.74
CA LYS A 541 -10.15 18.28 8.68
C LYS A 541 -10.28 19.07 7.37
N PHE A 542 -10.85 18.49 6.32
CA PHE A 542 -10.95 19.08 4.99
C PHE A 542 -12.23 19.92 4.87
N GLN A 543 -12.08 21.24 5.06
CA GLN A 543 -13.16 22.23 4.94
C GLN A 543 -13.69 22.32 3.49
N ARG A 544 -14.50 21.34 3.08
CA ARG A 544 -14.99 21.03 1.72
C ARG A 544 -14.71 22.11 0.67
N THR A 545 -15.46 23.21 0.67
CA THR A 545 -15.31 24.27 -0.35
C THR A 545 -14.01 25.10 -0.21
N ARG A 546 -13.65 25.52 1.02
CA ARG A 546 -12.46 26.36 1.29
C ARG A 546 -11.14 25.59 1.14
N GLY A 547 -11.14 24.28 1.42
CA GLY A 547 -10.01 23.39 1.20
C GLY A 547 -9.72 23.16 -0.28
N VAL A 548 -10.77 22.95 -1.09
CA VAL A 548 -10.65 22.92 -2.57
C VAL A 548 -10.05 24.22 -3.08
N LEU A 549 -10.59 25.38 -2.70
CA LEU A 549 -10.07 26.68 -3.14
C LEU A 549 -8.60 26.89 -2.74
N ARG A 550 -8.21 26.55 -1.51
CA ARG A 550 -6.84 26.69 -1.00
C ARG A 550 -5.84 25.75 -1.69
N LEU A 551 -6.25 24.52 -2.00
CA LEU A 551 -5.44 23.58 -2.78
C LEU A 551 -5.32 24.01 -4.24
N MET A 552 -6.44 24.31 -4.88
CA MET A 552 -6.47 24.68 -6.30
C MET A 552 -5.71 25.97 -6.58
N ALA A 553 -5.78 26.99 -5.72
CA ALA A 553 -4.99 28.21 -5.89
C ALA A 553 -3.48 27.93 -5.90
N LYS A 554 -2.98 27.10 -4.97
CA LYS A 554 -1.57 26.67 -4.93
C LYS A 554 -1.16 25.85 -6.15
N VAL A 555 -2.01 24.93 -6.60
CA VAL A 555 -1.79 24.12 -7.81
C VAL A 555 -1.73 25.00 -9.06
N ILE A 556 -2.68 25.92 -9.22
CA ILE A 556 -2.73 26.86 -10.35
C ILE A 556 -1.52 27.80 -10.33
N HIS A 557 -1.16 28.36 -9.17
CA HIS A 557 0.04 29.20 -9.02
C HIS A 557 1.31 28.46 -9.47
N SER A 558 1.54 27.25 -8.94
CA SER A 558 2.73 26.46 -9.29
C SER A 558 2.74 26.05 -10.77
N LEU A 559 1.60 25.66 -11.35
CA LEU A 559 1.49 25.38 -12.79
C LEU A 559 1.73 26.63 -13.67
N TRP A 560 1.27 27.80 -13.21
CA TRP A 560 1.46 29.07 -13.90
C TRP A 560 2.93 29.53 -13.90
N GLU A 561 3.65 29.40 -12.78
CA GLU A 561 5.12 29.65 -12.72
C GLU A 561 5.92 28.69 -13.63
N ARG A 562 5.43 27.44 -13.76
CA ARG A 562 6.07 26.35 -14.51
C ARG A 562 5.82 26.38 -16.03
N ASP A 563 5.08 27.37 -16.55
CA ASP A 563 4.76 27.49 -17.99
C ASP A 563 3.95 26.28 -18.53
N ASP A 564 3.06 25.69 -17.72
CA ASP A 564 2.35 24.43 -18.03
C ASP A 564 1.61 24.43 -19.38
N LYS A 565 1.80 23.37 -20.18
CA LYS A 565 1.34 23.27 -21.59
C LYS A 565 0.19 22.29 -21.77
N SER A 566 -0.42 21.88 -20.67
CA SER A 566 -1.59 21.01 -20.65
C SER A 566 -2.83 21.67 -21.26
N LEU A 567 -3.73 20.88 -21.84
CA LEU A 567 -5.01 21.39 -22.37
C LEU A 567 -6.06 21.66 -21.28
N LEU A 568 -5.95 20.96 -20.15
CA LEU A 568 -6.77 21.09 -18.94
C LEU A 568 -5.92 20.82 -17.70
N ILE A 569 -6.36 21.32 -16.54
CA ILE A 569 -5.80 20.97 -15.23
C ILE A 569 -6.45 19.65 -14.78
N MET A 570 -5.71 18.56 -14.88
CA MET A 570 -6.14 17.18 -14.58
C MET A 570 -5.53 16.68 -13.24
N PRO A 571 -6.06 15.61 -12.62
CA PRO A 571 -5.45 14.97 -11.44
C PRO A 571 -3.94 14.70 -11.58
N ALA A 572 -3.51 14.26 -12.75
CA ALA A 572 -2.10 14.02 -13.08
C ALA A 572 -1.20 15.26 -13.07
N HIS A 573 -1.77 16.47 -13.13
CA HIS A 573 -1.00 17.72 -13.26
C HIS A 573 -0.72 18.39 -11.91
N VAL A 574 -1.31 17.90 -10.81
CA VAL A 574 -1.03 18.38 -9.45
C VAL A 574 0.46 18.22 -9.14
N PRO A 575 1.23 19.31 -8.94
CA PRO A 575 2.67 19.21 -8.70
C PRO A 575 2.94 18.85 -7.23
N MET A 576 2.94 17.55 -6.93
CA MET A 576 3.17 17.02 -5.59
C MET A 576 4.66 17.06 -5.19
N ASP A 577 5.53 17.30 -6.17
CA ASP A 577 6.92 17.74 -6.00
C ASP A 577 7.04 19.16 -5.37
N ASP A 578 5.97 19.97 -5.41
CA ASP A 578 5.99 21.34 -4.89
C ASP A 578 5.72 21.36 -3.39
N ALA A 579 6.66 21.88 -2.60
CA ALA A 579 6.52 21.95 -1.15
C ALA A 579 5.25 22.69 -0.68
N GLN A 580 4.73 23.68 -1.41
CA GLN A 580 3.49 24.38 -1.02
C GLN A 580 2.24 23.51 -1.22
N VAL A 581 2.21 22.74 -2.31
CA VAL A 581 1.09 21.84 -2.68
C VAL A 581 1.17 20.56 -1.86
N GLN A 582 2.35 19.97 -1.71
CA GLN A 582 2.58 18.81 -0.86
C GLN A 582 2.16 19.09 0.58
N SER A 583 2.60 20.23 1.16
CA SER A 583 2.20 20.66 2.50
C SER A 583 0.69 20.99 2.61
N GLU A 584 0.00 21.24 1.50
CA GLU A 584 -1.46 21.41 1.50
C GLU A 584 -2.17 20.05 1.53
N LEU A 585 -1.76 19.12 0.66
CA LEU A 585 -2.31 17.77 0.56
C LEU A 585 -2.12 16.98 1.86
N THR A 586 -0.94 17.04 2.48
CA THR A 586 -0.65 16.24 3.68
C THR A 586 -1.26 16.80 4.96
N ARG A 587 -1.57 18.10 5.03
CA ARG A 587 -2.14 18.77 6.23
C ARG A 587 -3.47 18.18 6.70
N TYR A 588 -4.21 17.53 5.80
CA TYR A 588 -5.52 16.95 6.07
C TYR A 588 -5.50 15.47 6.48
N LEU A 589 -4.35 14.81 6.34
CA LEU A 589 -4.18 13.37 6.49
C LEU A 589 -3.51 13.07 7.85
N ASP A 590 -3.84 11.93 8.46
CA ASP A 590 -3.34 11.58 9.80
C ASP A 590 -1.90 11.04 9.80
N ASP A 591 -1.47 10.44 8.69
CA ASP A 591 -0.19 9.73 8.56
C ASP A 591 0.92 10.56 7.91
N ASN A 592 2.18 10.17 8.13
CA ASN A 592 3.33 10.82 7.48
C ASN A 592 3.46 10.40 6.00
N TRP A 593 2.72 11.08 5.14
CA TRP A 593 2.70 10.84 3.70
C TRP A 593 3.93 11.35 2.92
N VAL A 594 4.74 12.26 3.49
CA VAL A 594 5.83 12.92 2.74
C VAL A 594 6.86 11.91 2.18
N PRO A 595 7.39 10.93 2.94
CA PRO A 595 8.33 9.95 2.41
C PRO A 595 7.74 9.06 1.31
N ILE A 596 6.41 8.85 1.33
CA ILE A 596 5.69 8.06 0.34
C ILE A 596 5.59 8.84 -0.97
N ILE A 597 5.25 10.13 -0.88
CA ILE A 597 5.24 11.05 -2.02
C ILE A 597 6.65 11.14 -2.63
N GLU A 598 7.67 11.33 -1.80
CA GLU A 598 9.06 11.44 -2.24
C GLU A 598 9.62 10.17 -2.89
N LYS A 599 9.19 8.98 -2.46
CA LYS A 599 9.67 7.69 -2.98
C LYS A 599 8.90 7.21 -4.21
N ASP A 600 7.57 7.14 -4.12
CA ASP A 600 6.74 6.38 -5.05
C ASP A 600 5.70 7.23 -5.81
N VAL A 601 5.58 8.54 -5.53
CA VAL A 601 4.61 9.41 -6.23
C VAL A 601 5.27 10.45 -7.12
N ASP A 602 6.00 11.40 -6.54
CA ASP A 602 6.43 12.62 -7.24
C ASP A 602 7.63 13.34 -6.57
N GLY A 603 8.56 12.60 -5.96
CA GLY A 603 9.82 13.16 -5.46
C GLY A 603 10.91 13.34 -6.53
N PRO A 604 11.97 14.12 -6.24
CA PRO A 604 13.07 14.40 -7.18
C PRO A 604 13.91 13.17 -7.54
N ASN A 605 13.90 12.14 -6.69
CA ASN A 605 14.52 10.83 -6.89
C ASN A 605 13.48 9.69 -6.87
N SER A 606 12.21 9.99 -7.16
CA SER A 606 11.12 9.03 -7.05
C SER A 606 11.15 7.97 -8.16
N LEU A 607 10.64 6.79 -7.84
CA LEU A 607 10.51 5.66 -8.76
C LEU A 607 9.76 6.01 -10.07
N PRO A 608 8.65 6.79 -10.07
CA PRO A 608 7.96 7.13 -11.31
C PRO A 608 8.84 7.96 -12.25
N LEU A 609 9.58 8.94 -11.69
CA LEU A 609 10.52 9.78 -12.43
C LEU A 609 11.73 8.98 -12.94
N ASP A 610 12.19 7.97 -12.18
CA ASP A 610 13.23 7.03 -12.63
C ASP A 610 12.76 6.17 -13.82
N ILE A 611 11.56 5.58 -13.75
CA ILE A 611 10.99 4.78 -14.85
C ILE A 611 10.76 5.64 -16.09
N ASP A 612 10.21 6.86 -15.94
CA ASP A 612 10.00 7.82 -17.03
C ASP A 612 11.34 8.22 -17.70
N ARG A 613 12.40 8.47 -16.92
CA ARG A 613 13.77 8.75 -17.43
C ARG A 613 14.40 7.56 -18.15
N GLN A 614 14.14 6.33 -17.68
CA GLN A 614 14.67 5.10 -18.29
C GLN A 614 13.98 4.71 -19.60
N ASN A 615 12.76 5.18 -19.86
CA ASN A 615 11.93 4.75 -20.98
C ASN A 615 11.39 5.95 -21.76
N SER A 616 12.03 6.32 -22.88
CA SER A 616 11.69 7.50 -23.69
C SER A 616 10.19 7.61 -24.06
N ASN A 617 9.53 6.47 -24.35
CA ASN A 617 8.10 6.43 -24.65
C ASN A 617 7.20 6.80 -23.45
N LEU A 618 7.64 6.57 -22.22
CA LEU A 618 6.94 6.97 -20.98
C LEU A 618 7.29 8.41 -20.62
N GLY A 619 8.59 8.75 -20.64
CA GLY A 619 9.11 10.08 -20.35
C GLY A 619 8.52 11.20 -21.20
N ARG A 620 8.24 10.94 -22.50
CA ARG A 620 7.57 11.89 -23.42
C ARG A 620 6.24 12.45 -22.91
N TYR A 621 5.54 11.72 -22.04
CA TYR A 621 4.30 12.17 -21.40
C TYR A 621 4.42 12.26 -19.85
N SER A 622 5.62 12.01 -19.30
CA SER A 622 5.86 11.72 -17.87
C SER A 622 4.83 10.72 -17.32
N ALA A 623 4.61 9.64 -18.07
CA ALA A 623 3.46 8.77 -17.92
C ALA A 623 3.38 8.12 -16.54
N CYS A 624 4.52 7.71 -15.95
CA CYS A 624 4.54 7.15 -14.60
C CYS A 624 4.19 8.21 -13.55
N ARG A 625 4.77 9.42 -13.59
CA ARG A 625 4.42 10.51 -12.65
C ARG A 625 2.94 10.91 -12.72
N ARG A 626 2.38 10.97 -13.93
CA ARG A 626 0.95 11.28 -14.13
C ARG A 626 0.04 10.24 -13.50
N VAL A 627 0.36 8.95 -13.69
CA VAL A 627 -0.37 7.81 -13.11
C VAL A 627 -0.32 7.86 -11.58
N THR A 628 0.86 8.00 -10.98
CA THR A 628 1.00 7.97 -9.51
C THR A 628 0.35 9.16 -8.82
N ARG A 629 0.47 10.38 -9.37
CA ARG A 629 -0.27 11.57 -8.88
C ARG A 629 -1.78 11.34 -8.89
N THR A 630 -2.31 10.77 -9.97
CA THR A 630 -3.74 10.47 -10.10
C THR A 630 -4.20 9.43 -9.06
N ILE A 631 -3.43 8.35 -8.88
CA ILE A 631 -3.72 7.33 -7.87
C ILE A 631 -3.63 7.92 -6.46
N TYR A 632 -2.61 8.73 -6.15
CA TYR A 632 -2.49 9.38 -4.85
C TYR A 632 -3.72 10.24 -4.55
N LEU A 633 -4.07 11.15 -5.45
CA LEU A 633 -5.21 12.05 -5.27
C LEU A 633 -6.52 11.28 -5.05
N GLY A 634 -6.75 10.21 -5.80
CA GLY A 634 -7.96 9.40 -5.70
C GLY A 634 -7.93 8.23 -4.72
N SER A 635 -6.88 8.07 -3.92
CA SER A 635 -6.80 6.98 -2.94
C SER A 635 -6.31 7.37 -1.54
N ALA A 636 -5.49 8.42 -1.40
CA ALA A 636 -5.00 8.90 -0.11
C ALA A 636 -6.10 9.20 0.93
N PRO A 637 -7.24 9.88 0.61
CA PRO A 637 -8.33 10.05 1.58
C PRO A 637 -9.07 8.73 1.89
N THR A 638 -8.94 7.71 1.04
CA THR A 638 -9.77 6.49 1.10
C THR A 638 -9.18 5.35 1.95
N ILE A 639 -8.06 5.53 2.67
CA ILE A 639 -7.40 4.43 3.43
C ILE A 639 -8.39 3.65 4.31
N ARG A 640 -9.32 4.32 4.99
CA ARG A 640 -10.29 3.68 5.91
C ARG A 640 -11.57 3.18 5.23
N ALA A 641 -11.76 3.45 3.93
CA ALA A 641 -12.94 3.00 3.19
C ALA A 641 -12.89 1.49 2.88
N ALA A 642 -14.06 0.91 2.60
CA ALA A 642 -14.18 -0.47 2.13
C ALA A 642 -13.74 -0.61 0.66
N ASN A 643 -14.25 0.25 -0.22
CA ASN A 643 -13.95 0.27 -1.66
C ASN A 643 -12.78 1.20 -1.98
N ARG A 644 -11.56 0.80 -1.56
CA ARG A 644 -10.33 1.60 -1.72
C ARG A 644 -9.93 1.76 -3.19
N GLY A 645 -9.20 2.83 -3.49
CA GLY A 645 -8.47 3.00 -4.74
C GLY A 645 -9.29 3.36 -5.98
N LEU A 646 -8.56 3.61 -7.06
CA LEU A 646 -9.11 3.92 -8.39
C LEU A 646 -9.05 2.71 -9.32
N GLU A 647 -10.00 2.64 -10.25
CA GLU A 647 -9.97 1.67 -11.35
C GLU A 647 -9.13 2.19 -12.52
N ASP A 648 -8.49 1.30 -13.28
CA ASP A 648 -7.66 1.61 -14.47
C ASP A 648 -8.28 2.68 -15.39
N LYS A 649 -9.59 2.58 -15.67
CA LYS A 649 -10.35 3.54 -16.49
C LYS A 649 -10.40 4.96 -15.90
N ARG A 650 -10.51 5.09 -14.58
CA ARG A 650 -10.50 6.37 -13.86
C ARG A 650 -9.08 6.93 -13.76
N ILE A 651 -8.07 6.07 -13.62
CA ILE A 651 -6.65 6.47 -13.69
C ILE A 651 -6.34 7.07 -15.07
N LYS A 652 -6.74 6.39 -16.16
CA LYS A 652 -6.62 6.90 -17.54
C LYS A 652 -7.35 8.23 -17.74
N LEU A 653 -8.59 8.34 -17.24
CA LEU A 653 -9.38 9.58 -17.28
C LEU A 653 -8.69 10.76 -16.57
N GLY A 654 -7.94 10.51 -15.51
CA GLY A 654 -7.16 11.54 -14.80
C GLY A 654 -5.80 11.89 -15.41
N CYS A 655 -5.32 11.13 -16.41
CA CYS A 655 -3.96 11.23 -16.96
C CYS A 655 -3.85 11.65 -18.43
N VAL A 656 -4.79 11.20 -19.28
CA VAL A 656 -4.66 11.29 -20.76
C VAL A 656 -5.32 12.56 -21.30
N GLN A 657 -4.61 13.29 -22.15
CA GLN A 657 -5.16 14.39 -22.95
C GLN A 657 -5.11 14.08 -24.47
N PRO A 658 -5.99 14.69 -25.30
CA PRO A 658 -6.02 14.49 -26.74
C PRO A 658 -4.65 14.65 -27.41
N GLY A 659 -4.30 13.67 -28.25
CA GLY A 659 -3.00 13.57 -28.94
C GLY A 659 -2.04 12.55 -28.31
N GLU A 660 -2.25 12.19 -27.05
CA GLU A 660 -1.42 11.20 -26.35
C GLU A 660 -1.94 9.76 -26.52
N THR A 661 -1.12 8.77 -26.13
CA THR A 661 -1.39 7.36 -26.38
C THR A 661 -1.81 6.63 -25.11
N VAL A 662 -3.10 6.26 -24.99
CA VAL A 662 -3.66 5.65 -23.76
C VAL A 662 -2.88 4.42 -23.28
N ALA A 663 -2.47 3.54 -24.22
CA ALA A 663 -1.72 2.32 -23.89
C ALA A 663 -0.38 2.59 -23.16
N THR A 664 0.24 3.75 -23.37
CA THR A 664 1.46 4.17 -22.67
C THR A 664 1.23 4.31 -21.17
N PHE A 665 0.05 4.80 -20.75
CA PHE A 665 -0.33 4.93 -19.34
C PHE A 665 -0.66 3.57 -18.71
N GLY A 666 -1.19 2.62 -19.49
CA GLY A 666 -1.36 1.23 -19.05
C GLY A 666 -0.04 0.48 -18.84
N ASP A 667 0.98 0.72 -19.67
CA ASP A 667 2.32 0.15 -19.47
C ASP A 667 3.06 0.83 -18.30
N ALA A 668 2.88 2.14 -18.12
CA ALA A 668 3.35 2.88 -16.95
C ALA A 668 2.76 2.30 -15.65
N LEU A 669 1.43 2.08 -15.60
CA LEU A 669 0.73 1.51 -14.45
C LEU A 669 1.27 0.12 -14.09
N ARG A 670 1.44 -0.78 -15.07
CA ARG A 670 2.03 -2.12 -14.87
C ARG A 670 3.42 -2.04 -14.23
N ARG A 671 4.33 -1.26 -14.82
CA ARG A 671 5.72 -1.13 -14.32
C ARG A 671 5.81 -0.52 -12.93
N LEU A 672 4.86 0.33 -12.57
CA LEU A 672 4.73 0.87 -11.22
C LEU A 672 4.28 -0.23 -10.25
N THR A 673 3.26 -1.02 -10.58
CA THR A 673 2.82 -2.16 -9.77
C THR A 673 3.94 -3.17 -9.52
N ASP A 674 4.81 -3.41 -10.50
CA ASP A 674 5.94 -4.34 -10.38
C ASP A 674 7.11 -3.82 -9.50
N ARG A 675 7.30 -2.49 -9.40
CA ARG A 675 8.50 -1.89 -8.75
C ARG A 675 8.24 -1.11 -7.47
N ALA A 676 7.03 -0.58 -7.26
CA ALA A 676 6.71 0.34 -6.17
C ALA A 676 6.62 -0.36 -4.80
N THR A 677 6.87 0.43 -3.75
CA THR A 677 6.81 -0.01 -2.34
C THR A 677 5.41 0.16 -1.77
N TYR A 678 4.76 1.29 -2.03
CA TYR A 678 3.51 1.71 -1.37
C TYR A 678 2.28 1.61 -2.27
N LEU A 679 2.44 1.31 -3.56
CA LEU A 679 1.35 1.02 -4.49
C LEU A 679 0.85 -0.42 -4.30
N TYR A 680 -0.46 -0.59 -4.33
CA TYR A 680 -1.17 -1.88 -4.24
C TYR A 680 -2.07 -2.08 -5.45
N ILE A 681 -2.43 -3.34 -5.70
CA ILE A 681 -3.42 -3.77 -6.70
C ILE A 681 -4.34 -4.83 -6.09
N ASP A 682 -5.64 -4.74 -6.35
CA ASP A 682 -6.60 -5.83 -6.17
C ASP A 682 -7.62 -5.83 -7.33
N GLY A 683 -7.74 -6.95 -8.04
CA GLY A 683 -8.50 -7.05 -9.28
C GLY A 683 -8.08 -6.00 -10.32
N ASN A 684 -8.88 -4.94 -10.46
CA ASN A 684 -8.63 -3.79 -11.35
C ASN A 684 -8.51 -2.46 -10.58
N ARG A 685 -8.35 -2.50 -9.25
CA ARG A 685 -8.26 -1.33 -8.37
C ARG A 685 -6.84 -1.14 -7.84
N TYR A 686 -6.42 0.13 -7.80
CA TYR A 686 -5.08 0.54 -7.42
C TYR A 686 -5.15 1.66 -6.38
N TRP A 687 -4.36 1.53 -5.31
CA TRP A 687 -4.26 2.55 -4.26
C TRP A 687 -2.84 2.65 -3.73
N ILE A 688 -2.49 3.80 -3.15
CA ILE A 688 -1.26 3.95 -2.38
C ILE A 688 -1.63 3.85 -0.89
N SER A 689 -0.83 3.10 -0.12
CA SER A 689 -1.02 2.89 1.32
C SER A 689 0.12 3.50 2.13
N ASN A 690 -0.07 3.65 3.45
CA ASN A 690 0.96 4.06 4.39
C ASN A 690 2.00 2.95 4.69
N GLN A 691 1.62 1.68 4.49
CA GLN A 691 2.47 0.50 4.66
C GLN A 691 3.13 0.04 3.34
N PRO A 692 4.35 -0.54 3.39
CA PRO A 692 4.94 -1.26 2.26
C PRO A 692 4.14 -2.51 1.88
N ASN A 693 3.97 -2.76 0.58
CA ASN A 693 3.29 -3.94 0.09
C ASN A 693 4.09 -5.25 0.37
N VAL A 694 3.37 -6.36 0.49
CA VAL A 694 3.97 -7.65 0.87
C VAL A 694 4.93 -8.20 -0.20
N THR A 695 4.69 -7.88 -1.49
CA THR A 695 5.56 -8.28 -2.60
C THR A 695 6.95 -7.64 -2.51
N ARG A 696 7.01 -6.33 -2.25
CA ARG A 696 8.26 -5.60 -2.05
C ARG A 696 8.98 -6.09 -0.80
N THR A 697 8.23 -6.27 0.29
CA THR A 697 8.75 -6.83 1.55
C THR A 697 9.35 -8.23 1.33
N ALA A 698 8.73 -9.07 0.49
CA ALA A 698 9.25 -10.38 0.13
C ALA A 698 10.52 -10.27 -0.73
N GLN A 699 10.58 -9.37 -1.70
CA GLN A 699 11.77 -9.18 -2.53
C GLN A 699 12.97 -8.69 -1.71
N ASP A 700 12.76 -7.72 -0.82
CA ASP A 700 13.83 -7.18 0.02
C ASP A 700 14.34 -8.22 1.03
N ARG A 701 13.44 -9.03 1.63
CA ARG A 701 13.83 -10.18 2.46
C ARG A 701 14.53 -11.28 1.65
N ALA A 702 14.09 -11.57 0.43
CA ALA A 702 14.70 -12.59 -0.42
C ALA A 702 16.13 -12.21 -0.85
N ASN A 703 16.37 -10.92 -1.12
CA ASN A 703 17.71 -10.42 -1.42
C ASN A 703 18.66 -10.64 -0.23
N LEU A 704 18.24 -10.26 0.98
CA LEU A 704 19.02 -10.46 2.21
C LEU A 704 19.28 -11.95 2.50
N LEU A 705 18.26 -12.80 2.33
CA LEU A 705 18.39 -14.26 2.51
C LEU A 705 19.30 -14.92 1.48
N PHE A 706 19.41 -14.35 0.26
CA PHE A 706 20.34 -14.82 -0.77
C PHE A 706 21.81 -14.43 -0.48
N GLU A 707 22.03 -13.32 0.23
CA GLU A 707 23.34 -13.00 0.82
C GLU A 707 23.67 -13.96 1.99
N GLU A 708 22.69 -14.27 2.85
CA GLU A 708 22.77 -15.25 3.93
C GLU A 708 22.72 -16.72 3.45
N ARG A 709 23.57 -17.10 2.48
CA ARG A 709 23.60 -18.41 1.80
C ARG A 709 23.52 -19.66 2.70
N TYR A 710 23.90 -19.56 3.96
CA TYR A 710 23.81 -20.67 4.91
C TYR A 710 22.35 -21.09 5.20
N LYS A 711 21.41 -20.14 5.34
CA LYS A 711 19.98 -20.45 5.57
C LYS A 711 19.35 -21.11 4.34
N VAL A 712 19.72 -20.64 3.15
CA VAL A 712 19.32 -21.22 1.85
C VAL A 712 19.87 -22.64 1.72
N THR A 713 21.13 -22.86 2.10
CA THR A 713 21.77 -24.19 2.12
C THR A 713 21.06 -25.15 3.09
N GLU A 714 20.75 -24.70 4.30
CA GLU A 714 20.05 -25.48 5.32
C GLU A 714 18.66 -25.90 4.86
N GLU A 715 17.88 -25.01 4.23
CA GLU A 715 16.55 -25.31 3.69
C GLU A 715 16.61 -26.32 2.51
N ILE A 716 17.60 -26.22 1.62
CA ILE A 716 17.82 -27.22 0.56
C ILE A 716 18.12 -28.59 1.18
N VAL A 717 19.01 -28.64 2.18
CA VAL A 717 19.36 -29.88 2.87
C VAL A 717 18.18 -30.44 3.68
N ARG A 718 17.34 -29.59 4.29
CA ARG A 718 16.10 -29.99 4.96
C ARG A 718 15.11 -30.62 3.99
N ARG A 719 14.92 -30.04 2.80
CA ARG A 719 14.04 -30.60 1.76
C ARG A 719 14.55 -31.94 1.24
N LEU A 720 15.85 -32.07 0.98
CA LEU A 720 16.44 -33.35 0.60
C LEU A 720 16.27 -34.40 1.71
N LYS A 721 16.51 -34.05 2.98
CA LYS A 721 16.32 -34.95 4.14
C LYS A 721 14.84 -35.28 4.44
N ALA A 722 13.89 -34.57 3.83
CA ALA A 722 12.46 -34.86 3.89
C ALA A 722 11.99 -35.85 2.80
N ASP A 723 12.81 -36.12 1.78
CA ASP A 723 12.55 -37.15 0.78
C ASP A 723 12.70 -38.55 1.43
N GLN A 724 11.59 -39.26 1.60
CA GLN A 724 11.55 -40.59 2.21
C GLN A 724 11.82 -41.72 1.20
N GLN A 725 12.07 -41.40 -0.08
CA GLN A 725 12.36 -42.41 -1.08
C GLN A 725 13.70 -43.11 -0.84
N ARG A 726 13.75 -44.39 -1.18
CA ARG A 726 14.92 -45.26 -0.98
C ARG A 726 15.30 -46.05 -2.23
N GLY A 727 14.39 -46.20 -3.19
CA GLY A 727 14.57 -47.08 -4.34
C GLY A 727 15.10 -48.47 -3.94
N GLU A 728 16.07 -48.95 -4.70
CA GLU A 728 16.75 -50.24 -4.48
C GLU A 728 17.95 -50.14 -3.52
N PHE A 729 18.19 -48.99 -2.87
CA PHE A 729 19.40 -48.77 -2.08
C PHE A 729 19.31 -49.29 -0.63
N GLY A 730 20.42 -49.86 -0.17
CA GLY A 730 20.61 -50.33 1.20
C GLY A 730 20.58 -49.19 2.23
N ALA A 731 21.11 -48.01 1.91
CA ALA A 731 20.87 -46.76 2.65
C ALA A 731 21.05 -45.53 1.74
N ILE A 732 20.51 -44.38 2.17
CA ILE A 732 20.73 -43.07 1.55
C ILE A 732 21.50 -42.18 2.55
N HIS A 733 22.55 -41.50 2.11
CA HIS A 733 23.28 -40.50 2.88
C HIS A 733 23.09 -39.13 2.22
N ILE A 734 22.44 -38.20 2.91
CA ILE A 734 22.01 -36.91 2.34
C ILE A 734 22.79 -35.76 2.96
N ALA A 735 23.56 -35.06 2.11
CA ALA A 735 24.48 -33.99 2.47
C ALA A 735 25.35 -34.34 3.71
N PRO A 736 26.18 -35.40 3.63
CA PRO A 736 27.14 -35.73 4.68
C PRO A 736 28.14 -34.59 4.86
N GLU A 737 28.50 -34.31 6.11
CA GLU A 737 29.46 -33.26 6.49
C GLU A 737 30.88 -33.83 6.52
N SER A 738 31.03 -35.14 6.72
CA SER A 738 32.30 -35.86 6.78
C SER A 738 32.25 -37.18 6.00
N THR A 739 33.40 -37.63 5.49
CA THR A 739 33.58 -38.98 4.94
C THR A 739 33.36 -40.09 5.98
N ALA A 740 33.35 -39.74 7.27
CA ALA A 740 33.02 -40.63 8.38
C ALA A 740 31.53 -41.00 8.47
N ASP A 741 30.63 -40.12 8.01
CA ASP A 741 29.16 -40.23 8.11
C ASP A 741 28.58 -41.36 7.24
N ILE A 742 29.41 -41.87 6.32
CA ILE A 742 29.10 -42.98 5.41
C ILE A 742 29.84 -44.21 5.93
N PRO A 743 29.15 -45.20 6.54
CA PRO A 743 29.77 -46.43 7.02
C PRO A 743 30.57 -47.14 5.92
N ASP A 744 31.63 -47.83 6.32
CA ASP A 744 32.37 -48.75 5.43
C ASP A 744 32.10 -50.19 5.91
N ASP A 745 30.87 -50.60 5.68
CA ASP A 745 30.31 -51.90 6.07
C ASP A 745 29.70 -52.56 4.81
N PRO A 746 30.04 -53.82 4.48
CA PRO A 746 29.56 -54.50 3.28
C PRO A 746 28.19 -55.18 3.47
N HIS A 747 27.69 -55.36 4.69
CA HIS A 747 26.36 -55.95 4.94
C HIS A 747 25.22 -54.98 4.64
N LEU A 748 25.47 -53.67 4.72
CA LEU A 748 24.50 -52.62 4.41
C LEU A 748 24.18 -52.47 2.90
N GLY A 749 24.82 -53.25 2.02
CA GLY A 749 24.57 -53.21 0.57
C GLY A 749 25.01 -51.91 -0.12
N VAL A 750 24.49 -51.68 -1.33
CA VAL A 750 24.80 -50.48 -2.13
C VAL A 750 24.05 -49.26 -1.60
N ARG A 751 24.77 -48.16 -1.39
CA ARG A 751 24.28 -46.91 -0.79
C ARG A 751 24.34 -45.77 -1.79
N LEU A 752 23.32 -44.92 -1.78
CA LEU A 752 23.31 -43.65 -2.51
C LEU A 752 23.82 -42.53 -1.61
N VAL A 753 24.68 -41.67 -2.13
CA VAL A 753 25.17 -40.46 -1.46
C VAL A 753 24.73 -39.23 -2.25
N VAL A 754 23.79 -38.46 -1.70
CA VAL A 754 23.32 -37.20 -2.31
C VAL A 754 24.15 -36.05 -1.74
N LEU A 755 24.85 -35.30 -2.58
CA LEU A 755 25.79 -34.27 -2.14
C LEU A 755 25.09 -32.98 -1.68
N GLY A 756 25.71 -32.22 -0.78
CA GLY A 756 25.22 -30.89 -0.40
C GLY A 756 25.28 -29.87 -1.56
N PRO A 757 24.49 -28.78 -1.52
CA PRO A 757 24.43 -27.79 -2.61
C PRO A 757 25.79 -27.13 -2.91
N GLY A 758 26.66 -26.97 -1.90
CA GLY A 758 28.03 -26.48 -2.06
C GLY A 758 28.98 -27.37 -2.88
N GLN A 759 28.51 -28.53 -3.36
CA GLN A 759 29.31 -29.50 -4.13
C GLN A 759 28.75 -29.71 -5.55
N PRO A 760 28.76 -28.68 -6.42
CA PRO A 760 28.18 -28.78 -7.77
C PRO A 760 29.03 -29.59 -8.76
N HIS A 761 28.34 -30.06 -9.80
CA HIS A 761 28.93 -30.72 -10.95
C HIS A 761 28.46 -30.11 -12.29
N SER A 762 29.20 -30.41 -13.36
CA SER A 762 28.91 -30.03 -14.74
C SER A 762 29.50 -31.10 -15.64
N LYS A 763 28.78 -31.47 -16.72
CA LYS A 763 29.19 -32.52 -17.66
C LYS A 763 30.68 -32.44 -18.03
N SER A 764 31.43 -33.53 -17.81
CA SER A 764 32.85 -33.66 -18.17
C SER A 764 33.79 -32.69 -17.44
N ALA A 765 33.37 -32.13 -16.30
CA ALA A 765 34.23 -31.33 -15.43
C ALA A 765 34.95 -32.24 -14.42
N GLU A 766 36.06 -32.85 -14.85
CA GLU A 766 36.80 -33.88 -14.10
C GLU A 766 37.21 -33.45 -12.67
N ASP A 767 37.50 -32.16 -12.46
CA ASP A 767 37.87 -31.55 -11.18
C ASP A 767 36.77 -30.64 -10.59
N SER A 768 35.50 -30.99 -10.77
CA SER A 768 34.40 -30.27 -10.08
C SER A 768 34.44 -30.52 -8.55
N PRO A 769 33.89 -29.62 -7.72
CA PRO A 769 33.80 -29.82 -6.27
C PRO A 769 33.18 -31.19 -5.88
N ALA A 770 32.08 -31.55 -6.55
CA ALA A 770 31.50 -32.90 -6.45
C ALA A 770 32.53 -34.00 -6.69
N ARG A 771 33.29 -33.93 -7.80
CA ARG A 771 34.25 -34.97 -8.20
C ARG A 771 35.38 -35.15 -7.18
N ARG A 772 35.86 -34.05 -6.58
CA ARG A 772 36.85 -34.09 -5.49
C ARG A 772 36.30 -34.79 -4.25
N LEU A 773 35.18 -34.32 -3.69
CA LEU A 773 34.57 -34.90 -2.49
C LEU A 773 34.18 -36.37 -2.70
N VAL A 774 33.64 -36.69 -3.88
CA VAL A 774 33.26 -38.06 -4.25
C VAL A 774 34.49 -38.97 -4.35
N ALA A 775 35.62 -38.49 -4.89
CA ALA A 775 36.88 -39.23 -4.88
C ALA A 775 37.49 -39.36 -3.47
N GLU A 776 37.31 -38.36 -2.61
CA GLU A 776 37.72 -38.40 -1.19
C GLU A 776 36.91 -39.46 -0.42
N ILE A 777 35.57 -39.39 -0.48
CA ILE A 777 34.65 -40.37 0.12
C ILE A 777 34.98 -41.79 -0.37
N LEU A 778 35.23 -41.99 -1.67
CA LEU A 778 35.52 -43.32 -2.21
C LEU A 778 36.85 -43.89 -1.71
N ASN A 779 37.78 -43.06 -1.24
CA ASN A 779 39.09 -43.50 -0.76
C ASN A 779 39.22 -43.46 0.78
N GLN A 780 38.37 -42.72 1.49
CA GLN A 780 38.51 -42.47 2.94
C GLN A 780 37.19 -42.62 3.71
N ARG A 781 37.31 -42.89 5.01
CA ARG A 781 36.26 -42.84 6.02
C ARG A 781 36.84 -42.21 7.27
N GLY A 782 36.71 -40.89 7.41
CA GLY A 782 37.50 -40.12 8.36
C GLY A 782 38.99 -40.35 8.11
N GLY A 783 39.77 -40.58 9.17
CA GLY A 783 41.22 -40.84 9.07
C GLY A 783 41.62 -42.22 8.51
N SER A 784 40.67 -43.10 8.17
CA SER A 784 40.95 -44.47 7.71
C SER A 784 40.72 -44.65 6.20
N PRO A 785 41.50 -45.51 5.52
CA PRO A 785 41.19 -45.92 4.15
C PRO A 785 39.81 -46.59 4.04
N ARG A 786 39.10 -46.36 2.94
CA ARG A 786 37.84 -47.04 2.59
C ARG A 786 38.09 -48.29 1.76
N TYR A 787 37.48 -49.40 2.14
CA TYR A 787 37.63 -50.71 1.49
C TYR A 787 36.46 -51.03 0.57
N TYR A 788 35.20 -50.84 0.97
CA TYR A 788 34.04 -51.36 0.22
C TYR A 788 33.55 -50.39 -0.87
N LYS A 789 34.47 -50.01 -1.75
CA LYS A 789 34.28 -48.94 -2.75
C LYS A 789 33.16 -49.22 -3.75
N ASN A 790 32.91 -50.48 -4.09
CA ASN A 790 31.85 -50.85 -5.03
C ASN A 790 30.43 -50.71 -4.44
N THR A 791 30.30 -50.42 -3.14
CA THR A 791 29.01 -50.18 -2.48
C THR A 791 28.52 -48.73 -2.56
N LEU A 792 29.23 -47.81 -3.21
CA LEU A 792 28.88 -46.38 -3.24
C LEU A 792 28.58 -45.85 -4.65
N VAL A 793 27.48 -45.11 -4.76
CA VAL A 793 27.09 -44.32 -5.94
C VAL A 793 26.60 -42.95 -5.48
N PHE A 794 26.72 -41.92 -6.32
CA PHE A 794 26.59 -40.52 -5.87
C PHE A 794 25.66 -39.71 -6.77
N VAL A 795 24.92 -38.76 -6.21
CA VAL A 795 24.13 -37.76 -6.98
C VAL A 795 24.52 -36.34 -6.58
N ALA A 796 24.89 -35.53 -7.57
CA ALA A 796 25.36 -34.16 -7.40
C ALA A 796 24.40 -33.11 -8.00
N PRO A 797 24.33 -31.90 -7.42
CA PRO A 797 23.58 -30.78 -7.99
C PRO A 797 24.26 -30.20 -9.24
N ASP A 798 23.43 -29.73 -10.17
CA ASP A 798 23.85 -29.09 -11.41
C ASP A 798 24.29 -27.64 -11.22
N LYS A 799 25.55 -27.33 -11.56
CA LYS A 799 26.12 -25.98 -11.41
C LYS A 799 25.29 -24.90 -12.13
N SER A 800 24.71 -25.21 -13.29
CA SER A 800 23.91 -24.27 -14.10
C SER A 800 22.54 -23.94 -13.49
N ASN A 801 21.93 -24.85 -12.72
CA ASN A 801 20.62 -24.60 -12.09
C ASN A 801 20.72 -24.26 -10.59
N LEU A 802 21.89 -24.45 -9.97
CA LEU A 802 22.08 -24.23 -8.52
C LEU A 802 21.74 -22.80 -8.09
N GLU A 803 22.22 -21.77 -8.80
CA GLU A 803 21.92 -20.37 -8.44
C GLU A 803 20.42 -20.03 -8.59
N ASN A 804 19.74 -20.68 -9.54
CA ASN A 804 18.30 -20.58 -9.72
C ASN A 804 17.55 -21.24 -8.54
N LEU A 805 17.99 -22.42 -8.08
CA LEU A 805 17.48 -23.06 -6.87
C LEU A 805 17.70 -22.16 -5.63
N GLU A 806 18.91 -21.64 -5.42
CA GLU A 806 19.24 -20.74 -4.30
C GLU A 806 18.32 -19.51 -4.26
N LYS A 807 18.07 -18.87 -5.41
CA LYS A 807 17.17 -17.71 -5.54
C LYS A 807 15.71 -18.05 -5.21
N ASN A 808 15.20 -19.16 -5.73
CA ASN A 808 13.82 -19.58 -5.46
C ASN A 808 13.63 -19.99 -3.99
N VAL A 809 14.62 -20.64 -3.38
CA VAL A 809 14.62 -20.98 -1.94
C VAL A 809 14.64 -19.72 -1.07
N ALA A 810 15.47 -18.72 -1.41
CA ALA A 810 15.46 -17.42 -0.72
C ALA A 810 14.09 -16.71 -0.84
N GLY A 811 13.45 -16.79 -2.01
CA GLY A 811 12.08 -16.31 -2.24
C GLY A 811 11.02 -17.03 -1.39
N TYR A 812 11.06 -18.36 -1.32
CA TYR A 812 10.19 -19.15 -0.44
C TYR A 812 10.39 -18.77 1.04
N LEU A 813 11.64 -18.70 1.51
CA LEU A 813 11.97 -18.34 2.89
C LEU A 813 11.49 -16.91 3.24
N ALA A 814 11.60 -15.97 2.29
CA ALA A 814 11.06 -14.62 2.45
C ALA A 814 9.53 -14.63 2.63
N TRP A 815 8.78 -15.29 1.74
CA TRP A 815 7.32 -15.41 1.88
C TRP A 815 6.91 -16.14 3.15
N ASN A 816 7.60 -17.22 3.51
CA ASN A 816 7.34 -17.97 4.75
C ASN A 816 7.55 -17.09 6.00
N SER A 817 8.62 -16.27 6.02
CA SER A 817 8.87 -15.33 7.12
C SER A 817 7.81 -14.23 7.23
N ILE A 818 7.22 -13.77 6.12
CA ILE A 818 6.14 -12.77 6.14
C ILE A 818 4.83 -13.36 6.67
N VAL A 819 4.56 -14.64 6.35
CA VAL A 819 3.40 -15.36 6.91
C VAL A 819 3.57 -15.65 8.41
N ALA A 820 4.80 -15.85 8.88
CA ALA A 820 5.11 -15.96 10.31
C ALA A 820 4.97 -14.60 11.02
N ASP A 821 5.55 -13.54 10.47
CA ASP A 821 5.55 -12.18 11.05
C ASP A 821 4.22 -11.43 10.86
N ARG A 822 3.16 -12.07 10.36
CA ARG A 822 1.90 -11.44 9.93
C ARG A 822 1.27 -10.50 10.98
N GLU A 823 1.43 -10.84 12.27
CA GLU A 823 0.91 -10.06 13.40
C GLU A 823 1.84 -8.87 13.71
N THR A 824 3.16 -9.07 13.74
CA THR A 824 4.18 -8.02 13.86
C THR A 824 4.11 -6.99 12.73
N LEU A 825 3.84 -7.45 11.51
CA LEU A 825 3.66 -6.63 10.31
C LEU A 825 2.27 -5.99 10.21
N ASN A 826 1.33 -6.36 11.11
CA ASN A 826 -0.06 -5.91 11.10
C ASN A 826 -0.75 -6.11 9.74
N LEU A 827 -0.56 -7.28 9.12
CA LEU A 827 -1.08 -7.57 7.78
C LEU A 827 -2.61 -7.65 7.76
N ASP A 828 -3.23 -6.97 6.80
CA ASP A 828 -4.67 -7.08 6.56
C ASP A 828 -5.07 -8.45 5.98
N VAL A 829 -6.39 -8.73 5.94
CA VAL A 829 -6.95 -10.01 5.49
C VAL A 829 -6.56 -10.34 4.03
N SER A 830 -6.43 -9.34 3.17
CA SER A 830 -6.04 -9.51 1.77
C SER A 830 -4.53 -9.75 1.65
N GLN A 831 -3.72 -8.92 2.32
CA GLN A 831 -2.26 -9.06 2.39
C GLN A 831 -1.83 -10.43 2.93
N ASN A 832 -2.47 -10.90 4.00
CA ASN A 832 -2.23 -12.21 4.61
C ASN A 832 -2.58 -13.36 3.63
N LYS A 833 -3.75 -13.29 2.97
CA LYS A 833 -4.16 -14.25 1.94
C LYS A 833 -3.20 -14.25 0.74
N GLN A 834 -2.72 -13.09 0.31
CA GLN A 834 -1.74 -12.94 -0.76
C GLN A 834 -0.39 -13.58 -0.38
N ALA A 835 0.11 -13.31 0.83
CA ALA A 835 1.37 -13.85 1.34
C ALA A 835 1.34 -15.39 1.47
N ILE A 836 0.25 -15.95 2.02
CA ILE A 836 0.02 -17.40 2.08
C ILE A 836 0.01 -17.99 0.66
N THR A 837 -0.77 -17.41 -0.26
CA THR A 837 -0.85 -17.88 -1.65
C THR A 837 0.51 -17.87 -2.35
N LYS A 838 1.33 -16.84 -2.10
CA LYS A 838 2.68 -16.73 -2.70
C LYS A 838 3.71 -17.65 -2.06
N ARG A 839 3.65 -17.88 -0.75
CA ARG A 839 4.42 -18.94 -0.07
C ARG A 839 4.13 -20.31 -0.69
N ASP A 840 2.85 -20.65 -0.85
CA ASP A 840 2.40 -21.98 -1.32
C ASP A 840 2.63 -22.19 -2.83
N GLN A 841 2.78 -21.11 -3.60
CA GLN A 841 3.30 -21.14 -4.97
C GLN A 841 4.81 -21.42 -4.96
N ALA A 842 5.59 -20.61 -4.24
CA ALA A 842 7.05 -20.71 -4.18
C ALA A 842 7.53 -22.07 -3.63
N ASP A 843 6.80 -22.66 -2.67
CA ASP A 843 7.11 -23.98 -2.11
C ASP A 843 7.09 -25.11 -3.17
N LYS A 844 6.14 -25.05 -4.11
CA LYS A 844 6.00 -26.00 -5.21
C LYS A 844 7.06 -25.77 -6.28
N GLU A 845 7.31 -24.51 -6.61
CA GLU A 845 8.34 -24.11 -7.59
C GLU A 845 9.74 -24.50 -7.11
N VAL A 846 10.07 -24.26 -5.83
CA VAL A 846 11.32 -24.74 -5.21
C VAL A 846 11.44 -26.26 -5.29
N SER A 847 10.38 -27.00 -4.99
CA SER A 847 10.42 -28.47 -4.98
C SER A 847 10.66 -29.06 -6.39
N LEU A 848 10.06 -28.46 -7.42
CA LEU A 848 10.32 -28.81 -8.83
C LEU A 848 11.76 -28.48 -9.24
N ILE A 849 12.23 -27.27 -8.95
CA ILE A 849 13.57 -26.80 -9.32
C ILE A 849 14.66 -27.60 -8.57
N LEU A 850 14.39 -28.04 -7.34
CA LEU A 850 15.29 -28.91 -6.57
C LEU A 850 15.50 -30.26 -7.27
N ASN A 851 14.42 -30.93 -7.67
CA ASN A 851 14.51 -32.21 -8.41
C ASN A 851 15.22 -32.04 -9.76
N GLN A 852 14.95 -30.94 -10.49
CA GLN A 852 15.62 -30.63 -11.75
C GLN A 852 17.11 -30.27 -11.57
N THR A 853 17.50 -29.72 -10.41
CA THR A 853 18.90 -29.41 -10.08
C THR A 853 19.69 -30.66 -9.70
N TYR A 854 19.11 -31.55 -8.90
CA TYR A 854 19.74 -32.80 -8.47
C TYR A 854 19.65 -33.88 -9.56
N LYS A 855 20.53 -33.75 -10.56
CA LYS A 855 20.48 -34.56 -11.79
C LYS A 855 21.75 -35.32 -12.17
N TRP A 856 22.91 -35.04 -11.56
CA TRP A 856 24.16 -35.70 -11.98
C TRP A 856 24.42 -36.96 -11.18
N LEU A 857 24.09 -38.12 -11.75
CA LEU A 857 24.47 -39.43 -11.23
C LEU A 857 25.95 -39.68 -11.58
N LEU A 858 26.77 -39.94 -10.57
CA LEU A 858 28.21 -40.19 -10.68
C LEU A 858 28.51 -41.61 -10.17
N VAL A 859 28.96 -42.48 -11.06
CA VAL A 859 29.19 -43.90 -10.79
C VAL A 859 30.69 -44.23 -10.91
N PRO A 860 31.33 -44.77 -9.85
CA PRO A 860 32.70 -45.25 -9.94
C PRO A 860 32.74 -46.61 -10.63
N GLU A 861 33.67 -46.78 -11.57
CA GLU A 861 33.87 -48.01 -12.33
C GLU A 861 35.36 -48.25 -12.57
N GLN A 862 35.76 -49.51 -12.73
CA GLN A 862 37.15 -49.84 -13.08
C GLN A 862 37.16 -51.00 -14.09
N PRO A 863 36.84 -50.78 -15.39
CA PRO A 863 36.74 -51.86 -16.37
C PRO A 863 38.02 -52.68 -16.59
N ASP A 864 39.17 -52.13 -16.17
CA ASP A 864 40.49 -52.74 -16.21
C ASP A 864 41.15 -52.57 -14.82
N PRO A 865 41.42 -53.66 -14.07
CA PRO A 865 42.02 -53.60 -12.74
C PRO A 865 43.41 -52.93 -12.68
N GLN A 866 44.12 -52.80 -13.82
CA GLN A 866 45.43 -52.14 -13.88
C GLN A 866 45.35 -50.63 -14.12
N LYS A 867 44.15 -50.07 -14.36
CA LYS A 867 43.93 -48.65 -14.62
C LYS A 867 43.29 -47.94 -13.42
N GLY A 868 43.35 -46.61 -13.45
CA GLY A 868 42.65 -45.76 -12.48
C GLY A 868 41.13 -45.86 -12.59
N ILE A 869 40.44 -45.31 -11.58
CA ILE A 869 38.96 -45.34 -11.49
C ILE A 869 38.37 -44.45 -12.58
N HIS A 870 37.58 -45.06 -13.46
CA HIS A 870 36.70 -44.37 -14.40
C HIS A 870 35.46 -43.85 -13.67
N TRP A 871 34.88 -42.77 -14.19
CA TRP A 871 33.68 -42.15 -13.63
C TRP A 871 32.64 -41.96 -14.72
N THR A 872 31.52 -42.67 -14.59
CA THR A 872 30.41 -42.57 -15.53
C THR A 872 29.44 -41.50 -15.03
N GLU A 873 29.36 -40.40 -15.79
CA GLU A 873 28.64 -39.17 -15.46
C GLU A 873 27.31 -39.09 -16.25
N THR A 874 26.19 -39.43 -15.60
CA THR A 874 24.90 -39.64 -16.28
C THR A 874 23.85 -38.62 -15.81
N PRO A 875 23.22 -37.84 -16.70
CA PRO A 875 22.14 -36.93 -16.34
C PRO A 875 20.80 -37.67 -16.16
N LEU A 876 20.22 -37.56 -14.98
CA LEU A 876 18.86 -38.00 -14.66
C LEU A 876 17.82 -37.09 -15.33
N GLN A 877 16.70 -37.67 -15.76
CA GLN A 877 15.65 -36.99 -16.53
C GLN A 877 14.29 -37.11 -15.83
N GLY A 878 13.43 -36.12 -16.01
CA GLY A 878 12.11 -36.03 -15.34
C GLY A 878 12.17 -35.37 -13.96
N ASP A 879 10.99 -35.06 -13.43
CA ASP A 879 10.79 -34.19 -12.25
C ASP A 879 10.61 -34.93 -10.91
N ASP A 880 10.68 -36.26 -10.93
CA ASP A 880 10.55 -37.12 -9.75
C ASP A 880 11.70 -36.92 -8.73
N SER A 881 11.62 -37.59 -7.57
CA SER A 881 12.74 -37.71 -6.61
C SER A 881 14.07 -38.04 -7.32
N PRO A 882 15.18 -37.37 -6.96
CA PRO A 882 16.51 -37.71 -7.46
C PRO A 882 16.94 -39.13 -7.04
N ILE A 883 16.43 -39.64 -5.90
CA ILE A 883 16.73 -40.98 -5.38
C ILE A 883 16.10 -42.04 -6.28
N ASP A 884 14.80 -41.91 -6.58
CA ASP A 884 14.10 -42.86 -7.44
C ASP A 884 14.56 -42.81 -8.90
N ARG A 885 14.96 -41.63 -9.40
CA ARG A 885 15.55 -41.52 -10.74
C ARG A 885 16.92 -42.19 -10.79
N ALA A 886 17.77 -41.98 -9.79
CA ALA A 886 19.06 -42.68 -9.69
C ALA A 886 18.87 -44.21 -9.60
N SER A 887 17.95 -44.68 -8.76
CA SER A 887 17.65 -46.11 -8.60
C SER A 887 17.17 -46.72 -9.92
N ARG A 888 16.16 -46.13 -10.57
CA ARG A 888 15.64 -46.62 -11.87
C ARG A 888 16.73 -46.64 -12.95
N LYS A 889 17.59 -45.62 -12.99
CA LYS A 889 18.66 -45.49 -13.99
C LYS A 889 19.75 -46.55 -13.81
N LEU A 890 20.26 -46.73 -12.60
CA LEU A 890 21.30 -47.74 -12.30
C LEU A 890 20.84 -49.18 -12.58
N VAL A 891 19.58 -49.50 -12.27
CA VAL A 891 19.01 -50.83 -12.54
C VAL A 891 18.83 -51.06 -14.04
N HIS A 892 18.34 -50.05 -14.78
CA HIS A 892 18.23 -50.12 -16.24
C HIS A 892 19.59 -50.25 -16.94
N GLU A 893 20.65 -49.63 -16.41
CA GLU A 893 22.00 -49.67 -16.99
C GLU A 893 22.87 -50.82 -16.44
N GLY A 894 22.30 -51.71 -15.62
CA GLY A 894 23.02 -52.86 -15.03
C GLY A 894 24.06 -52.48 -13.97
N GLN A 895 24.22 -51.19 -13.67
CA GLN A 895 25.16 -50.65 -12.68
C GLN A 895 24.72 -50.86 -11.23
N LEU A 896 23.47 -51.31 -11.01
CA LEU A 896 22.95 -51.82 -9.74
C LEU A 896 22.12 -53.09 -10.00
N ILE A 897 22.66 -54.24 -9.61
CA ILE A 897 22.09 -55.55 -9.95
C ILE A 897 21.20 -56.04 -8.81
N THR A 898 19.88 -56.10 -9.05
CA THR A 898 18.88 -56.60 -8.09
C THR A 898 18.62 -58.10 -8.22
N HIS A 899 18.87 -58.68 -9.39
CA HIS A 899 18.72 -60.09 -9.72
C HIS A 899 19.92 -60.50 -10.59
N TYR A 900 20.54 -61.64 -10.29
CA TYR A 900 21.73 -62.12 -11.01
C TYR A 900 21.73 -63.64 -11.11
N SER A 901 22.53 -64.20 -12.01
CA SER A 901 22.51 -65.62 -12.37
C SER A 901 23.92 -66.24 -12.30
N GLY A 902 23.98 -67.55 -12.04
CA GLY A 902 25.23 -68.24 -11.67
C GLY A 902 26.26 -68.30 -12.80
N ASP A 903 25.79 -68.37 -14.05
CA ASP A 903 26.55 -68.23 -15.29
C ASP A 903 27.22 -66.85 -15.40
N ASN A 904 26.47 -65.75 -15.24
CA ASN A 904 27.03 -64.40 -15.30
C ASN A 904 28.01 -64.14 -14.13
N LEU A 905 27.65 -64.56 -12.90
CA LEU A 905 28.57 -64.47 -11.75
C LEU A 905 29.89 -65.23 -12.02
N ARG A 906 29.81 -66.36 -12.71
CA ARG A 906 31.01 -67.11 -13.09
C ARG A 906 31.81 -66.41 -14.19
N MET A 907 31.16 -65.96 -15.26
CA MET A 907 31.81 -65.33 -16.40
C MET A 907 32.43 -63.97 -16.06
N ASP A 908 31.73 -63.12 -15.31
CA ASP A 908 32.18 -61.75 -15.01
C ASP A 908 33.17 -61.67 -13.85
N ALA A 909 33.02 -62.54 -12.84
CA ALA A 909 33.82 -62.50 -11.61
C ALA A 909 34.72 -63.72 -11.42
N LEU A 910 34.16 -64.93 -11.39
CA LEU A 910 34.89 -66.12 -10.93
C LEU A 910 35.99 -66.55 -11.93
N ASP A 911 35.65 -66.99 -13.13
CA ASP A 911 36.62 -67.45 -14.14
C ASP A 911 37.56 -66.32 -14.57
N LYS A 912 37.01 -65.11 -14.76
CA LYS A 912 37.73 -63.95 -15.27
C LYS A 912 38.78 -63.40 -14.30
N TYR A 913 38.54 -63.43 -12.99
CA TYR A 913 39.42 -62.82 -11.99
C TYR A 913 39.76 -63.72 -10.81
N LEU A 914 38.76 -64.34 -10.16
CA LEU A 914 38.92 -64.89 -8.80
C LEU A 914 39.45 -66.33 -8.75
N TRP A 915 39.29 -67.11 -9.82
CA TRP A 915 39.66 -68.53 -9.91
C TRP A 915 40.94 -68.82 -10.72
N ARG A 916 41.73 -67.79 -11.05
CA ARG A 916 42.96 -67.92 -11.85
C ARG A 916 44.02 -68.83 -11.21
N SER A 917 44.05 -68.93 -9.89
CA SER A 917 45.03 -69.72 -9.12
C SER A 917 44.42 -70.61 -8.03
N THR A 918 43.09 -70.69 -7.94
CA THR A 918 42.37 -71.54 -6.97
C THR A 918 41.28 -72.35 -7.67
N ASN A 919 40.85 -73.45 -7.04
CA ASN A 919 39.75 -74.29 -7.53
C ASN A 919 38.42 -74.07 -6.80
N HIS A 920 38.44 -73.22 -5.76
CA HIS A 920 37.28 -72.76 -5.03
C HIS A 920 37.48 -71.31 -4.54
N ILE A 921 36.40 -70.70 -4.05
CA ILE A 921 36.43 -69.46 -3.25
C ILE A 921 35.38 -69.56 -2.13
N ASP A 922 35.67 -69.02 -0.94
CA ASP A 922 34.70 -68.96 0.15
C ASP A 922 33.68 -67.82 -0.03
N LEU A 923 32.44 -68.04 0.40
CA LEU A 923 31.33 -67.13 0.06
C LEU A 923 31.39 -65.80 0.81
N LYS A 924 32.05 -65.75 1.97
CA LYS A 924 32.35 -64.51 2.69
C LYS A 924 33.30 -63.63 1.88
N ARG A 925 34.44 -64.17 1.46
CA ARG A 925 35.45 -63.47 0.67
C ARG A 925 34.94 -63.07 -0.72
N LEU A 926 34.09 -63.89 -1.34
CA LEU A 926 33.42 -63.52 -2.59
C LEU A 926 32.55 -62.26 -2.42
N TRP A 927 31.77 -62.18 -1.33
CA TRP A 927 30.99 -60.96 -1.03
C TRP A 927 31.89 -59.76 -0.73
N GLU A 928 32.91 -59.93 0.11
CA GLU A 928 33.88 -58.86 0.43
C GLU A 928 34.52 -58.31 -0.86
N TYR A 929 34.89 -59.18 -1.81
CA TYR A 929 35.46 -58.79 -3.09
C TYR A 929 34.46 -58.08 -4.01
N LEU A 930 33.22 -58.58 -4.13
CA LEU A 930 32.15 -57.90 -4.89
C LEU A 930 31.84 -56.50 -4.34
N ALA A 931 31.91 -56.32 -3.01
CA ALA A 931 31.75 -55.03 -2.34
C ALA A 931 33.00 -54.12 -2.43
N GLN A 932 34.21 -54.70 -2.52
CA GLN A 932 35.48 -53.98 -2.54
C GLN A 932 35.86 -53.46 -3.93
N TYR A 933 35.78 -54.30 -4.97
CA TYR A 933 36.43 -54.03 -6.26
C TYR A 933 35.48 -53.48 -7.32
N LEU A 934 35.83 -52.31 -7.86
CA LEU A 934 35.07 -51.59 -8.90
C LEU A 934 35.13 -52.23 -10.30
N TYR A 935 35.90 -53.32 -10.44
CA TYR A 935 35.96 -54.15 -11.64
C TYR A 935 35.05 -55.38 -11.58
N LEU A 936 34.31 -55.57 -10.48
CA LEU A 936 33.37 -56.69 -10.26
C LEU A 936 31.91 -56.22 -10.24
N PRO A 937 30.94 -57.12 -10.54
CA PRO A 937 29.51 -56.80 -10.59
C PRO A 937 28.96 -56.18 -9.29
N ARG A 938 28.22 -55.07 -9.41
CA ARG A 938 27.63 -54.35 -8.27
C ARG A 938 26.27 -54.93 -7.89
N LEU A 939 26.27 -55.95 -7.03
CA LEU A 939 25.05 -56.53 -6.47
C LEU A 939 24.44 -55.63 -5.39
N LYS A 940 23.11 -55.48 -5.37
CA LYS A 940 22.36 -54.65 -4.40
C LYS A 940 22.73 -54.95 -2.95
N ASN A 941 22.70 -56.22 -2.55
CA ASN A 941 23.02 -56.70 -1.20
C ASN A 941 23.39 -58.20 -1.22
N GLN A 942 23.65 -58.77 -0.04
CA GLN A 942 24.03 -60.17 0.14
C GLN A 942 22.96 -61.15 -0.36
N ASP A 943 21.67 -60.82 -0.25
CA ASP A 943 20.57 -61.70 -0.67
C ASP A 943 20.63 -62.01 -2.18
N VAL A 944 21.03 -61.04 -3.00
CA VAL A 944 21.22 -61.25 -4.45
C VAL A 944 22.27 -62.32 -4.69
N LEU A 945 23.41 -62.28 -3.98
CA LEU A 945 24.45 -63.32 -4.10
C LEU A 945 23.94 -64.69 -3.61
N LEU A 946 23.23 -64.74 -2.49
CA LEU A 946 22.69 -65.99 -1.94
C LEU A 946 21.66 -66.64 -2.88
N GLN A 947 20.77 -65.85 -3.48
CA GLN A 947 19.82 -66.36 -4.49
C GLN A 947 20.54 -66.77 -5.78
N THR A 948 21.56 -66.02 -6.22
CA THR A 948 22.40 -66.37 -7.37
C THR A 948 23.05 -67.74 -7.19
N VAL A 949 23.61 -67.99 -5.99
CA VAL A 949 24.24 -69.26 -5.63
C VAL A 949 23.23 -70.41 -5.57
N ARG A 950 22.08 -70.21 -4.90
CA ARG A 950 21.00 -71.23 -4.85
C ARG A 950 20.53 -71.62 -6.26
N ASN A 951 20.27 -70.63 -7.11
CA ASN A 951 19.80 -70.86 -8.48
C ASN A 951 20.87 -71.52 -9.36
N GLY A 952 22.14 -71.09 -9.25
CA GLY A 952 23.25 -71.67 -10.02
C GLY A 952 23.54 -73.12 -9.67
N VAL A 953 23.50 -73.50 -8.39
CA VAL A 953 23.74 -74.88 -7.93
C VAL A 953 22.58 -75.82 -8.26
N ARG A 954 21.35 -75.28 -8.33
CA ARG A 954 20.15 -75.99 -8.80
C ARG A 954 20.04 -76.06 -10.34
N SER A 955 20.92 -75.38 -11.08
CA SER A 955 20.91 -75.35 -12.54
C SER A 955 21.26 -76.72 -13.14
N THR A 956 20.51 -77.16 -14.14
CA THR A 956 20.86 -78.34 -14.95
C THR A 956 22.13 -78.12 -15.78
N LEU A 957 22.50 -76.87 -16.04
CA LEU A 957 23.68 -76.46 -16.80
C LEU A 957 24.90 -76.34 -15.86
N VAL A 958 25.27 -77.47 -15.24
CA VAL A 958 26.35 -77.55 -14.23
C VAL A 958 27.69 -77.06 -14.79
N GLN A 959 28.00 -77.38 -16.05
CA GLN A 959 29.23 -76.95 -16.74
C GLN A 959 29.29 -75.44 -17.04
N GLU A 960 28.18 -74.71 -16.93
CA GLU A 960 28.11 -73.25 -17.08
C GLU A 960 28.03 -72.52 -15.73
N ASN A 961 27.65 -73.24 -14.68
CA ASN A 961 27.52 -72.74 -13.31
C ASN A 961 28.69 -73.25 -12.44
N PHE A 962 28.41 -73.61 -11.19
CA PHE A 962 29.39 -74.00 -10.17
C PHE A 962 28.78 -74.93 -9.13
N ALA A 963 29.63 -75.65 -8.39
CA ALA A 963 29.22 -76.53 -7.30
C ALA A 963 29.33 -75.84 -5.93
N TYR A 964 28.59 -76.35 -4.95
CA TYR A 964 28.58 -75.88 -3.56
C TYR A 964 29.27 -76.91 -2.66
N ALA A 965 30.06 -76.46 -1.69
CA ALA A 965 30.60 -77.32 -0.63
C ALA A 965 30.56 -76.63 0.74
N GLU A 966 30.45 -77.43 1.79
CA GLU A 966 30.40 -76.99 3.20
C GLU A 966 31.77 -76.96 3.88
N GLY A 967 32.83 -77.34 3.15
CA GLY A 967 34.22 -77.23 3.58
C GLY A 967 35.21 -77.93 2.65
N TRP A 968 36.49 -77.83 3.02
CA TRP A 968 37.63 -78.48 2.35
C TRP A 968 38.50 -79.19 3.38
N ASP A 969 38.69 -80.50 3.19
CA ASP A 969 39.60 -81.33 3.97
C ASP A 969 40.98 -81.33 3.31
N GLU A 970 41.87 -80.46 3.80
CA GLU A 970 43.22 -80.30 3.26
C GLU A 970 44.08 -81.56 3.43
N ALA A 971 43.85 -82.36 4.47
CA ALA A 971 44.58 -83.60 4.70
C ALA A 971 44.17 -84.72 3.73
N LYS A 972 42.93 -84.70 3.23
CA LYS A 972 42.41 -85.66 2.23
C LYS A 972 42.31 -85.09 0.81
N GLN A 973 42.60 -83.80 0.61
CA GLN A 973 42.41 -83.06 -0.64
C GLN A 973 40.98 -83.23 -1.21
N ARG A 974 39.97 -83.12 -0.36
CA ARG A 974 38.55 -83.44 -0.65
C ARG A 974 37.60 -82.33 -0.19
N TYR A 975 36.60 -82.01 -1.00
CA TYR A 975 35.46 -81.18 -0.58
C TYR A 975 34.46 -81.97 0.27
N THR A 976 34.02 -81.36 1.37
CA THR A 976 32.99 -81.90 2.27
C THR A 976 31.64 -81.23 2.01
N GLY A 977 30.55 -82.00 2.05
CA GLY A 977 29.22 -81.48 1.71
C GLY A 977 29.09 -81.00 0.25
N LEU A 978 29.83 -81.63 -0.67
CA LEU A 978 29.84 -81.26 -2.10
C LEU A 978 28.50 -81.58 -2.77
N VAL A 979 27.86 -80.58 -3.37
CA VAL A 979 26.51 -80.65 -3.95
C VAL A 979 26.43 -79.94 -5.31
N ILE A 980 25.73 -80.59 -6.23
CA ILE A 980 25.21 -80.07 -7.50
C ILE A 980 23.77 -80.59 -7.69
N LEU A 981 22.97 -79.95 -8.55
CA LEU A 981 21.64 -80.41 -8.96
C LEU A 981 20.64 -80.63 -7.80
N ARG A 982 20.81 -79.90 -6.70
CA ARG A 982 19.92 -79.92 -5.53
C ARG A 982 19.67 -78.50 -5.04
N ASP A 983 18.57 -78.30 -4.32
CA ASP A 983 18.33 -77.06 -3.61
C ASP A 983 19.24 -76.96 -2.37
N ILE A 984 19.61 -75.74 -2.01
CA ILE A 984 20.55 -75.43 -0.94
C ILE A 984 20.13 -74.16 -0.18
N ASN A 985 20.57 -74.04 1.07
CA ASN A 985 20.38 -72.82 1.85
C ASN A 985 21.74 -72.14 2.13
N PRO A 986 22.33 -71.45 1.15
CA PRO A 986 23.65 -70.84 1.31
C PRO A 986 23.60 -69.71 2.35
N SER A 987 24.72 -69.48 3.03
CA SER A 987 24.94 -68.33 3.91
C SER A 987 26.33 -67.74 3.71
N ILE A 988 26.51 -66.46 4.05
CA ILE A 988 27.78 -65.75 3.87
C ILE A 988 28.76 -66.19 4.97
N SER A 989 29.50 -67.28 4.70
CA SER A 989 30.42 -67.94 5.63
C SER A 989 31.76 -68.25 4.95
N SER A 990 32.84 -68.23 5.74
CA SER A 990 34.19 -68.64 5.30
C SER A 990 34.36 -70.16 5.17
N HIS A 991 33.38 -70.95 5.64
CA HIS A 991 33.38 -72.41 5.49
C HIS A 991 32.64 -72.87 4.23
N ILE A 992 31.75 -72.03 3.69
CA ILE A 992 30.95 -72.34 2.50
C ILE A 992 31.74 -71.95 1.25
N LEU A 993 31.96 -72.92 0.35
CA LEU A 993 32.82 -72.79 -0.82
C LEU A 993 32.01 -72.91 -2.11
N LEU A 994 32.27 -72.03 -3.08
CA LEU A 994 31.93 -72.26 -4.48
C LEU A 994 33.10 -72.93 -5.17
N VAL A 995 32.86 -74.06 -5.83
CA VAL A 995 33.88 -74.94 -6.43
C VAL A 995 33.70 -74.98 -7.95
N LYS A 996 34.81 -74.96 -8.70
CA LYS A 996 34.81 -75.13 -10.16
C LYS A 996 34.06 -76.42 -10.55
N PRO A 997 33.20 -76.40 -11.59
CA PRO A 997 32.41 -77.58 -11.94
C PRO A 997 33.28 -78.76 -12.35
N ASP A 998 34.37 -78.56 -13.10
CA ASP A 998 35.25 -79.65 -13.54
C ASP A 998 35.90 -80.40 -12.36
N VAL A 999 36.26 -79.67 -11.31
CA VAL A 999 36.88 -80.21 -10.09
C VAL A 999 35.82 -80.91 -9.23
N ALA A 1000 34.62 -80.34 -9.13
CA ALA A 1000 33.51 -80.94 -8.42
C ALA A 1000 32.99 -82.22 -9.11
N MET A 1001 32.86 -82.19 -10.44
CA MET A 1001 32.56 -83.37 -11.25
C MET A 1001 33.66 -84.42 -11.08
N GLY A 1002 34.94 -84.06 -11.21
CA GLY A 1002 36.06 -84.98 -11.02
C GLY A 1002 36.03 -85.71 -9.67
N GLN A 1003 35.70 -85.03 -8.57
CA GLN A 1003 35.51 -85.68 -7.28
C GLN A 1003 34.25 -86.57 -7.26
N LEU A 1004 33.11 -86.07 -7.75
CA LEU A 1004 31.85 -86.83 -7.78
C LEU A 1004 31.92 -88.07 -8.70
N GLU A 1005 32.76 -88.05 -9.74
CA GLU A 1005 33.01 -89.21 -10.61
C GLU A 1005 33.99 -90.20 -9.98
N ALA A 1006 35.01 -89.73 -9.25
CA ALA A 1006 35.85 -90.61 -8.43
C ALA A 1006 35.09 -91.27 -7.27
N GLU A 1007 33.96 -90.69 -6.85
CA GLU A 1007 33.04 -91.24 -5.83
C GLU A 1007 31.90 -92.11 -6.42
N LYS A 1008 31.87 -92.36 -7.75
CA LYS A 1008 30.94 -93.32 -8.37
C LYS A 1008 31.45 -94.77 -8.18
N PRO A 1009 30.66 -95.70 -7.61
CA PRO A 1009 31.00 -97.12 -7.58
C PRO A 1009 30.90 -97.77 -8.97
N ALA A 1010 31.68 -98.83 -9.21
CA ALA A 1010 31.59 -99.66 -10.40
C ALA A 1010 30.33 -100.58 -10.41
N ASN A 1011 29.92 -101.05 -11.59
CA ASN A 1011 28.52 -101.37 -11.93
C ASN A 1011 28.24 -102.90 -12.17
N PRO A 1012 26.99 -103.35 -12.50
CA PRO A 1012 26.42 -104.62 -12.00
C PRO A 1012 26.00 -105.62 -13.11
N PRO A 1013 25.14 -106.63 -12.80
CA PRO A 1013 23.98 -106.91 -13.67
C PRO A 1013 22.66 -107.43 -13.00
N THR A 1014 21.52 -106.83 -13.38
CA THR A 1014 20.12 -107.35 -13.68
C THR A 1014 19.45 -108.54 -12.91
N THR A 1015 18.10 -108.71 -12.82
CA THR A 1015 16.93 -108.26 -13.65
C THR A 1015 15.55 -108.33 -12.93
N ALA A 1016 14.58 -107.49 -13.35
CA ALA A 1016 13.09 -107.66 -13.45
C ALA A 1016 12.14 -107.97 -12.23
N GLU A 1017 11.28 -106.98 -11.87
CA GLU A 1017 9.79 -106.91 -11.96
C GLU A 1017 8.91 -108.21 -11.88
N THR A 1018 7.67 -108.32 -11.33
CA THR A 1018 6.65 -107.53 -10.54
C THR A 1018 5.38 -108.43 -10.33
N ASP A 1019 4.29 -108.17 -9.56
CA ASP A 1019 4.00 -107.57 -8.21
C ASP A 1019 2.45 -107.64 -7.92
N SER A 1020 1.96 -107.85 -6.67
CA SER A 1020 0.49 -107.82 -6.28
C SER A 1020 0.16 -108.05 -4.77
N VAL A 1021 -0.59 -107.16 -4.08
CA VAL A 1021 -1.15 -107.36 -2.67
C VAL A 1021 -2.43 -106.53 -2.36
N ILE A 1022 -3.35 -107.03 -1.51
CA ILE A 1022 -4.53 -106.31 -0.91
C ILE A 1022 -4.83 -106.79 0.56
N SER A 1023 -5.46 -105.95 1.41
CA SER A 1023 -6.16 -106.21 2.74
C SER A 1023 -5.32 -106.46 4.03
N SER A 1024 -5.79 -106.26 5.30
CA SER A 1024 -6.76 -105.30 5.94
C SER A 1024 -6.86 -105.45 7.51
N ASP A 1025 -6.96 -104.33 8.27
CA ASP A 1025 -7.47 -104.18 9.69
C ASP A 1025 -6.74 -104.93 10.86
N PRO A 1026 -6.96 -104.67 12.20
CA PRO A 1026 -7.64 -103.56 12.93
C PRO A 1026 -6.86 -103.00 14.19
N ASP A 1027 -7.49 -102.07 14.97
CA ASP A 1027 -7.20 -101.60 16.37
C ASP A 1027 -5.76 -101.06 16.72
N ARG A 1028 -5.51 -99.78 17.13
CA ARG A 1028 -5.84 -98.96 18.33
C ARG A 1028 -4.53 -98.52 19.09
N PRO A 1029 -4.54 -97.48 19.96
CA PRO A 1029 -3.66 -96.28 19.84
C PRO A 1029 -2.40 -96.26 20.77
N PRO A 1030 -1.45 -95.28 20.70
CA PRO A 1030 -1.58 -93.92 20.11
C PRO A 1030 -0.39 -93.28 19.33
N SER A 1031 -0.74 -92.16 18.63
CA SER A 1031 0.09 -91.02 18.16
C SER A 1031 1.20 -91.21 17.10
N LEU A 1032 1.24 -90.50 15.95
CA LEU A 1032 0.23 -89.84 15.07
C LEU A 1032 0.86 -89.73 13.62
N PRO A 1033 0.07 -89.71 12.51
CA PRO A 1033 0.38 -90.22 11.13
C PRO A 1033 0.99 -89.19 10.12
N SER A 1034 1.44 -89.49 8.87
CA SER A 1034 1.77 -90.73 8.08
C SER A 1034 2.50 -90.39 6.74
N GLY A 1035 2.92 -91.41 5.95
CA GLY A 1035 3.48 -91.33 4.57
C GLY A 1035 2.51 -91.84 3.46
N VAL A 1036 2.89 -92.43 2.30
CA VAL A 1036 4.16 -92.57 1.51
C VAL A 1036 3.88 -93.28 0.14
N GLY A 1037 4.71 -93.06 -0.90
CA GLY A 1037 4.77 -93.89 -2.15
C GLY A 1037 4.53 -93.13 -3.50
N LEU A 1038 4.80 -93.69 -4.69
CA LEU A 1038 5.54 -94.92 -5.07
C LEU A 1038 6.09 -94.90 -6.56
N THR A 1039 6.14 -96.05 -7.26
CA THR A 1039 6.73 -96.41 -8.59
C THR A 1039 6.33 -95.62 -9.86
N ALA A 1040 7.15 -95.70 -10.92
CA ALA A 1040 6.83 -95.22 -12.28
C ALA A 1040 7.53 -96.03 -13.41
N LYS A 1041 6.82 -96.30 -14.52
CA LYS A 1041 7.32 -96.79 -15.82
C LYS A 1041 6.22 -96.53 -16.87
N GLU A 1042 6.57 -96.12 -18.09
CA GLU A 1042 5.64 -96.10 -19.22
C GLU A 1042 5.35 -97.55 -19.65
N SER A 1043 4.11 -97.99 -19.86
CA SER A 1043 3.25 -97.66 -21.00
C SER A 1043 1.83 -98.22 -20.77
N PRO A 1044 0.82 -97.90 -21.59
CA PRO A 1044 0.41 -96.57 -22.05
C PRO A 1044 -1.09 -96.30 -21.72
N ASP A 1045 -1.53 -95.08 -22.01
CA ASP A 1045 -2.92 -94.63 -22.23
C ASP A 1045 -4.04 -94.85 -21.17
N ASP A 1046 -4.82 -93.77 -21.01
CA ASP A 1046 -6.24 -93.69 -20.63
C ASP A 1046 -6.83 -94.62 -19.55
N LEU A 1047 -7.31 -93.98 -18.48
CA LEU A 1047 -8.76 -93.84 -18.29
C LEU A 1047 -9.09 -92.56 -17.49
N VAL A 1048 -10.28 -91.99 -17.73
CA VAL A 1048 -10.65 -90.64 -17.29
C VAL A 1048 -11.57 -90.64 -16.07
N GLU A 1049 -11.15 -89.99 -14.98
CA GLU A 1049 -12.05 -89.49 -13.93
C GLU A 1049 -12.09 -87.95 -13.90
N LYS A 1050 -13.29 -87.38 -13.96
CA LYS A 1050 -13.52 -85.93 -13.87
C LYS A 1050 -13.63 -85.49 -12.41
N LYS A 1051 -12.61 -84.82 -11.89
CA LYS A 1051 -12.69 -84.12 -10.59
C LYS A 1051 -13.82 -83.06 -10.60
N PRO A 1052 -14.56 -82.87 -9.49
CA PRO A 1052 -15.68 -81.93 -9.43
C PRO A 1052 -15.21 -80.47 -9.52
N VAL A 1053 -15.94 -79.65 -10.29
CA VAL A 1053 -15.64 -78.23 -10.46
C VAL A 1053 -16.14 -77.44 -9.24
N LEU A 1054 -15.21 -77.00 -8.39
CA LEU A 1054 -15.51 -76.12 -7.25
C LEU A 1054 -15.84 -74.71 -7.76
N ARG A 1055 -17.08 -74.24 -7.52
CA ARG A 1055 -17.61 -72.97 -8.06
C ARG A 1055 -17.78 -71.85 -7.05
N ARG A 1056 -17.45 -72.07 -5.78
CA ARG A 1056 -17.59 -71.10 -4.69
C ARG A 1056 -16.49 -71.29 -3.66
N PHE A 1057 -15.86 -70.19 -3.26
CA PHE A 1057 -14.98 -70.11 -2.10
C PHE A 1057 -15.74 -69.44 -0.94
N TYR A 1058 -15.46 -69.88 0.28
CA TYR A 1058 -15.92 -69.27 1.52
C TYR A 1058 -14.93 -69.64 2.62
N GLY A 1059 -14.54 -68.68 3.45
CA GLY A 1059 -13.60 -68.87 4.54
C GLY A 1059 -13.65 -67.68 5.50
N ILE A 1060 -13.42 -67.96 6.78
CA ILE A 1060 -13.29 -66.98 7.86
C ILE A 1060 -11.89 -67.16 8.43
N VAL A 1061 -11.25 -66.07 8.85
CA VAL A 1061 -9.96 -66.10 9.55
C VAL A 1061 -9.99 -65.06 10.66
N SER A 1062 -9.80 -65.51 11.91
CA SER A 1062 -9.63 -64.64 13.07
C SER A 1062 -8.22 -64.04 13.03
N ILE A 1063 -8.11 -62.71 13.12
CA ILE A 1063 -6.84 -61.98 13.05
C ILE A 1063 -6.61 -61.26 14.37
N ASP A 1064 -5.40 -61.35 14.91
CA ASP A 1064 -4.96 -60.59 16.08
C ASP A 1064 -5.00 -59.07 15.76
N PRO A 1065 -5.75 -58.24 16.51
CA PRO A 1065 -5.85 -56.80 16.26
C PRO A 1065 -4.51 -56.07 16.21
N LEU A 1066 -3.52 -56.51 16.99
CA LEU A 1066 -2.17 -55.91 17.01
C LEU A 1066 -1.32 -56.29 15.79
N ARG A 1067 -1.78 -57.26 14.98
CA ARG A 1067 -1.05 -57.83 13.83
C ARG A 1067 -1.77 -57.62 12.50
N ILE A 1068 -2.95 -56.99 12.50
CA ILE A 1068 -3.78 -56.77 11.31
C ILE A 1068 -3.02 -56.12 10.13
N ASN A 1069 -2.14 -55.15 10.42
CA ASN A 1069 -1.29 -54.48 9.42
C ASN A 1069 -0.24 -55.40 8.75
N ARG A 1070 0.08 -56.55 9.35
CA ARG A 1070 1.00 -57.56 8.80
C ARG A 1070 0.22 -58.70 8.12
N ASP A 1071 -0.91 -59.11 8.71
CA ASP A 1071 -1.60 -60.33 8.32
C ASP A 1071 -2.68 -60.10 7.25
N ALA A 1072 -3.29 -58.90 7.19
CA ALA A 1072 -4.20 -58.54 6.11
C ALA A 1072 -3.52 -58.44 4.72
N PRO A 1073 -2.30 -57.89 4.57
CA PRO A 1073 -1.52 -57.99 3.33
C PRO A 1073 -1.24 -59.44 2.90
N ALA A 1074 -0.94 -60.33 3.86
CA ALA A 1074 -0.71 -61.75 3.57
C ALA A 1074 -1.99 -62.43 3.02
N ILE A 1075 -3.14 -62.23 3.66
CA ILE A 1075 -4.44 -62.74 3.17
C ILE A 1075 -4.78 -62.14 1.80
N THR A 1076 -4.42 -60.86 1.58
CA THR A 1076 -4.64 -60.18 0.29
C THR A 1076 -3.82 -60.80 -0.83
N ASN A 1077 -2.53 -61.08 -0.59
CA ASN A 1077 -1.64 -61.67 -1.59
C ASN A 1077 -1.93 -63.17 -1.80
N GLU A 1078 -1.92 -63.97 -0.74
CA GLU A 1078 -1.97 -65.44 -0.84
C GLU A 1078 -3.37 -65.99 -1.17
N VAL A 1079 -4.44 -65.24 -0.89
CA VAL A 1079 -5.83 -65.72 -1.11
C VAL A 1079 -6.59 -64.80 -2.08
N ILE A 1080 -6.74 -63.52 -1.76
CA ILE A 1080 -7.61 -62.62 -2.54
C ILE A 1080 -7.05 -62.42 -3.96
N GLN A 1081 -5.75 -62.16 -4.11
CA GLN A 1081 -5.13 -61.95 -5.42
C GLN A 1081 -5.27 -63.17 -6.35
N HIS A 1082 -5.18 -64.38 -5.80
CA HIS A 1082 -5.39 -65.62 -6.56
C HIS A 1082 -6.84 -65.79 -7.03
N LEU A 1083 -7.82 -65.47 -6.17
CA LEU A 1083 -9.24 -65.54 -6.53
C LEU A 1083 -9.64 -64.44 -7.53
N THR A 1084 -9.10 -63.23 -7.42
CA THR A 1084 -9.40 -62.11 -8.32
C THR A 1084 -8.74 -62.22 -9.70
N ARG A 1085 -7.71 -63.06 -9.86
CA ARG A 1085 -7.13 -63.43 -11.18
C ARG A 1085 -8.04 -64.34 -12.02
N LEU A 1086 -9.13 -64.89 -11.46
CA LEU A 1086 -10.08 -65.72 -12.20
C LEU A 1086 -11.08 -64.86 -12.97
N SER A 1087 -11.10 -64.98 -14.30
CA SER A 1087 -11.97 -64.18 -15.17
C SER A 1087 -13.45 -64.37 -14.82
N GLY A 1088 -14.15 -63.25 -14.54
CA GLY A 1088 -15.55 -63.23 -14.13
C GLY A 1088 -15.83 -63.53 -12.65
N ALA A 1089 -14.81 -63.75 -11.81
CA ALA A 1089 -15.01 -64.01 -10.38
C ALA A 1089 -15.42 -62.74 -9.61
N ARG A 1090 -16.58 -62.80 -8.93
CA ARG A 1090 -17.09 -61.71 -8.09
C ARG A 1090 -16.68 -61.90 -6.63
N VAL A 1091 -15.46 -61.48 -6.29
CA VAL A 1091 -14.98 -61.51 -4.90
C VAL A 1091 -15.69 -60.43 -4.08
N LYS A 1092 -16.29 -60.81 -2.95
CA LYS A 1092 -16.74 -59.89 -1.89
C LYS A 1092 -15.92 -60.19 -0.64
N VAL A 1093 -15.28 -59.16 -0.09
CA VAL A 1093 -14.67 -59.20 1.25
C VAL A 1093 -15.65 -58.55 2.22
N THR A 1094 -15.83 -59.16 3.39
CA THR A 1094 -16.52 -58.56 4.53
C THR A 1094 -15.49 -58.53 5.67
N LEU A 1095 -15.34 -57.38 6.33
CA LEU A 1095 -14.66 -57.29 7.61
C LEU A 1095 -15.75 -57.25 8.69
N GLU A 1096 -15.62 -58.14 9.66
CA GLU A 1096 -16.51 -58.27 10.81
C GLU A 1096 -15.67 -58.00 12.05
N ILE A 1097 -16.22 -57.22 12.99
CA ILE A 1097 -15.51 -56.77 14.19
C ILE A 1097 -16.45 -57.00 15.36
N GLU A 1098 -16.09 -57.96 16.20
CA GLU A 1098 -16.80 -58.38 17.40
C GLU A 1098 -15.93 -58.06 18.61
N ALA A 1099 -16.54 -57.56 19.70
CA ALA A 1099 -15.83 -57.16 20.90
C ALA A 1099 -16.72 -57.38 22.13
N GLU A 1100 -16.37 -58.38 22.94
CA GLU A 1100 -16.96 -58.66 24.24
C GLU A 1100 -16.37 -57.66 25.27
N ILE A 1101 -17.22 -56.95 26.02
CA ILE A 1101 -16.80 -55.87 26.94
C ILE A 1101 -17.45 -56.13 28.32
N PRO A 1102 -16.87 -56.99 29.17
CA PRO A 1102 -17.55 -57.53 30.36
C PRO A 1102 -17.97 -56.51 31.42
N ASP A 1103 -17.23 -55.41 31.56
CA ASP A 1103 -17.53 -54.32 32.51
C ASP A 1103 -18.41 -53.20 31.91
N GLY A 1104 -18.86 -53.36 30.65
CA GLY A 1104 -19.61 -52.36 29.89
C GLY A 1104 -18.71 -51.32 29.18
N ALA A 1105 -19.24 -50.72 28.11
CA ALA A 1105 -18.54 -49.73 27.30
C ALA A 1105 -18.81 -48.28 27.78
N PRO A 1106 -17.79 -47.46 28.10
CA PRO A 1106 -17.97 -46.06 28.49
C PRO A 1106 -18.60 -45.19 27.39
N ASP A 1107 -19.45 -44.22 27.78
CA ASP A 1107 -20.21 -43.35 26.87
C ASP A 1107 -19.34 -42.60 25.83
N ASP A 1108 -18.13 -42.16 26.23
CA ASP A 1108 -17.20 -41.45 25.36
C ASP A 1108 -16.58 -42.39 24.30
N VAL A 1109 -16.31 -43.64 24.67
CA VAL A 1109 -15.88 -44.71 23.75
C VAL A 1109 -17.03 -45.07 22.79
N VAL A 1110 -18.24 -45.31 23.31
CA VAL A 1110 -19.43 -45.64 22.50
C VAL A 1110 -19.72 -44.54 21.47
N ARG A 1111 -19.66 -43.26 21.89
CA ARG A 1111 -19.86 -42.12 20.99
C ARG A 1111 -18.77 -42.04 19.93
N THR A 1112 -17.50 -42.14 20.34
CA THR A 1112 -16.34 -42.04 19.44
C THR A 1112 -16.31 -43.16 18.40
N VAL A 1113 -16.61 -44.40 18.80
CA VAL A 1113 -16.71 -45.54 17.87
C VAL A 1113 -17.87 -45.34 16.90
N THR A 1114 -19.06 -44.95 17.39
CA THR A 1114 -20.25 -44.70 16.54
C THR A 1114 -20.01 -43.60 15.51
N GLU A 1115 -19.35 -42.50 15.90
CA GLU A 1115 -19.06 -41.37 15.02
C GLU A 1115 -18.00 -41.73 13.94
N ASN A 1116 -17.00 -42.53 14.32
CA ASN A 1116 -16.02 -43.08 13.38
C ASN A 1116 -16.62 -44.13 12.42
N CYS A 1117 -17.47 -45.05 12.90
CA CYS A 1117 -18.14 -46.06 12.08
C CYS A 1117 -19.05 -45.43 11.00
N ARG A 1118 -19.72 -44.31 11.32
CA ARG A 1118 -20.46 -43.51 10.33
C ARG A 1118 -19.54 -42.89 9.29
N THR A 1119 -18.43 -42.28 9.73
CA THR A 1119 -17.43 -41.65 8.85
C THR A 1119 -16.78 -42.66 7.90
N LEU A 1120 -16.49 -43.86 8.40
CA LEU A 1120 -15.92 -45.00 7.65
C LEU A 1120 -16.98 -45.82 6.88
N LYS A 1121 -18.26 -45.43 6.93
CA LYS A 1121 -19.37 -46.03 6.17
C LYS A 1121 -19.61 -47.52 6.45
N PHE A 1122 -19.60 -47.91 7.73
CA PHE A 1122 -20.04 -49.24 8.15
C PHE A 1122 -21.51 -49.47 7.75
N ASN A 1123 -21.81 -50.62 7.16
CA ASN A 1123 -23.16 -50.92 6.61
C ASN A 1123 -24.20 -51.26 7.69
N ASN A 1124 -23.75 -51.71 8.87
CA ASN A 1124 -24.57 -51.94 10.05
C ASN A 1124 -23.67 -51.74 11.28
N GLN A 1125 -24.20 -51.17 12.36
CA GLN A 1125 -23.47 -50.99 13.62
C GLN A 1125 -24.44 -50.74 14.78
N SER A 1126 -24.19 -51.41 15.90
CA SER A 1126 -24.94 -51.32 17.15
C SER A 1126 -24.00 -51.63 18.31
N PHE A 1127 -24.23 -51.01 19.47
CA PHE A 1127 -23.84 -51.58 20.76
C PHE A 1127 -25.14 -52.15 21.33
N GLU A 1128 -25.14 -53.44 21.68
CA GLU A 1128 -26.33 -54.17 22.11
C GLU A 1128 -26.16 -54.57 23.58
N PRO A 1129 -27.18 -54.38 24.45
CA PRO A 1129 -27.17 -54.90 25.79
C PRO A 1129 -27.50 -56.40 25.79
N GLU A 1130 -26.78 -57.18 26.59
CA GLU A 1130 -27.18 -58.56 26.97
C GLU A 1130 -28.33 -58.56 27.99
#